data_AF-A0A367B7Z8-F1
#
_entry.id   AF-A0A367B7Z8-F1
#
_cell.length_a   1.000
_cell.length_b   1.000
_cell.length_c   1.000
_cell.angle_alpha   90.00
_cell.angle_beta   90.00
_cell.angle_gamma   90.00
#
_symmetry.space_group_name_H-M   'P 1'
#
loop_
_entity.id
_entity.type
_entity.pdbx_description
1 polymer ?
#
loop_
_entity_poly.entity_id
_entity_poly.type
_entity_poly.pdbx_seq_one_letter_code
_entity_poly.pdbx_strand_id
1 'polypeptide(L)'
;MTGPVLAPDEEPRRGVPSATYRLQVHADFRLQDAAELAGYLADLGVSHAYSSPLLRSAEGSNHGYDTVDHAHIDEARGGREGFDRFVGALHEHGLGLVLDLVPNHMGVDDPAAAPWWWDVLQHGRASEHAGAFDIDWEFGSGKVRIPVLGSADDVEELELVDGELRYYDNRFPIAPGTGEGTPQEVHARQNYELVDWRRADSDLNYRRFFAINTLAGLRVEDPAVFDATHELVLRLVRDGAVDGLRIDHPDGLADPKGYLDRLAEASDNRWTVVEKILEPGEDLPEGWATAGTTGYDALAEVDEVLIDPAGEAALTALDTELAGERVDYAQLVHDCKREVTDGMLGSEVARLVRVIGDLPGVDTAQQTEALAELLASFPVYRSYLPDGREYLDRTVAAVRERRPDLTAALDALHPVLSQAGTEAATRFEQTSGPVMAKGVEDSAYYRWARFVALNEVGGDPTEFGSTVAAFHDAQRRRLERRPRSMTTLSTHDTKRSEDVRARLAVLAELPGEWAGLVRGWLTRHPLADRSLAHLVWQNLVGAWPLSRERAHAYVEKAAREAGTSTTWTNPVQEFEEQLHALVDVAYDDPATTAEIEAFVARIAPLGRSNSLAQKLLQLTMPGVPDVYQGTELWDYSLVDPDNRRPVDYALRRELLARLDAGEVPEVDETGAAKLLVVSRVLRARRDHPEWFAGYSPVEVTGSGADQVVAFDRSGEDTDGVVVVATRLPARLADQGWGDTALQLPNGAWRDLLTGGRVVSDVAGIAADALLAKLPVAVLVRD
;
A
#
# COMPACT_ATOMS: atom_id res chain seq x y z
N MET A 1 13.47 -29.54 7.17
CA MET A 1 12.19 -30.21 6.87
C MET A 1 12.02 -30.14 5.37
N THR A 2 11.98 -31.28 4.69
CA THR A 2 11.87 -31.38 3.23
C THR A 2 10.52 -30.84 2.78
N GLY A 3 10.52 -29.74 2.01
CA GLY A 3 9.31 -29.20 1.40
C GLY A 3 8.66 -30.20 0.43
N PRO A 4 7.36 -30.07 0.12
CA PRO A 4 6.70 -30.98 -0.78
C PRO A 4 7.26 -30.76 -2.19
N VAL A 5 7.85 -31.82 -2.74
CA VAL A 5 8.05 -31.98 -4.18
C VAL A 5 6.65 -31.97 -4.79
N LEU A 6 6.36 -31.00 -5.66
CA LEU A 6 5.09 -30.88 -6.37
C LEU A 6 4.75 -32.22 -7.02
N ALA A 7 3.57 -32.75 -6.73
CA ALA A 7 3.07 -33.95 -7.35
C ALA A 7 2.84 -33.69 -8.86
N PRO A 8 3.17 -34.64 -9.75
CA PRO A 8 3.13 -34.43 -11.20
C PRO A 8 1.71 -34.28 -11.82
N ASP A 9 0.66 -34.17 -11.00
CA ASP A 9 -0.75 -34.06 -11.43
C ASP A 9 -1.44 -32.74 -10.99
N GLU A 10 -0.72 -31.77 -10.41
CA GLU A 10 -1.29 -30.44 -10.15
C GLU A 10 -1.13 -29.52 -11.36
N GLU A 11 -2.23 -28.92 -11.84
CA GLU A 11 -2.17 -27.89 -12.88
C GLU A 11 -1.19 -26.79 -12.43
N PRO A 12 -0.21 -26.37 -13.26
CA PRO A 12 0.82 -25.39 -12.87
C PRO A 12 0.28 -24.09 -12.25
N ARG A 13 -0.97 -23.73 -12.58
CA ARG A 13 -1.71 -22.58 -12.06
C ARG A 13 -2.06 -22.69 -10.57
N ARG A 14 -2.12 -23.90 -10.00
CA ARG A 14 -2.51 -24.14 -8.60
C ARG A 14 -1.36 -24.02 -7.60
N GLY A 15 -0.13 -23.86 -8.08
CA GLY A 15 1.08 -23.71 -7.27
C GLY A 15 1.33 -22.27 -6.81
N VAL A 16 2.53 -22.02 -6.29
CA VAL A 16 2.98 -20.66 -5.97
C VAL A 16 3.19 -19.89 -7.28
N PRO A 17 2.65 -18.66 -7.43
CA PRO A 17 2.89 -17.85 -8.62
C PRO A 17 4.39 -17.61 -8.84
N SER A 18 4.86 -17.69 -10.08
CA SER A 18 6.22 -17.24 -10.43
C SER A 18 6.33 -15.71 -10.41
N ALA A 19 5.20 -15.03 -10.69
CA ALA A 19 4.95 -13.60 -10.64
C ALA A 19 3.45 -13.31 -10.80
N THR A 20 3.00 -12.16 -10.27
CA THR A 20 1.63 -11.62 -10.40
C THR A 20 1.60 -10.31 -11.18
N TYR A 21 0.47 -10.00 -11.82
CA TYR A 21 0.21 -8.71 -12.47
C TYR A 21 -1.10 -8.10 -11.96
N ARG A 22 -1.03 -6.99 -11.20
CA ARG A 22 -2.21 -6.34 -10.62
C ARG A 22 -3.03 -5.59 -11.67
N LEU A 23 -4.32 -5.89 -11.76
CA LEU A 23 -5.32 -5.22 -12.59
C LEU A 23 -6.36 -4.50 -11.72
N GLN A 24 -6.57 -3.21 -11.98
CA GLN A 24 -7.65 -2.41 -11.41
C GLN A 24 -8.89 -2.55 -12.29
N VAL A 25 -9.83 -3.39 -11.88
CA VAL A 25 -11.07 -3.65 -12.62
C VAL A 25 -12.18 -2.71 -12.12
N HIS A 26 -12.77 -1.94 -13.03
CA HIS A 26 -13.85 -0.97 -12.75
C HIS A 26 -14.75 -0.78 -13.98
N ALA A 27 -15.70 0.16 -13.92
CA ALA A 27 -16.71 0.32 -14.97
C ALA A 27 -16.15 0.71 -16.36
N ASP A 28 -14.98 1.37 -16.41
CA ASP A 28 -14.30 1.79 -17.66
C ASP A 28 -13.18 0.83 -18.09
N PHE A 29 -12.86 -0.18 -17.27
CA PHE A 29 -11.97 -1.28 -17.60
C PHE A 29 -12.53 -2.57 -16.98
N ARG A 30 -13.43 -3.20 -17.73
CA ARG A 30 -14.27 -4.31 -17.25
C ARG A 30 -13.57 -5.65 -17.38
N LEU A 31 -14.18 -6.70 -16.82
CA LEU A 31 -13.70 -8.08 -16.93
C LEU A 31 -13.58 -8.55 -18.39
N GLN A 32 -14.44 -8.05 -19.29
CA GLN A 32 -14.32 -8.33 -20.73
C GLN A 32 -13.04 -7.72 -21.32
N ASP A 33 -12.67 -6.50 -20.90
CA ASP A 33 -11.44 -5.83 -21.34
C ASP A 33 -10.21 -6.52 -20.74
N ALA A 34 -10.29 -6.93 -19.47
CA ALA A 34 -9.26 -7.74 -18.80
C ALA A 34 -9.04 -9.09 -19.49
N ALA A 35 -10.10 -9.74 -20.00
CA ALA A 35 -10.00 -10.98 -20.78
C ALA A 35 -9.16 -10.80 -22.06
N GLU A 36 -9.24 -9.62 -22.71
CA GLU A 36 -8.46 -9.31 -23.91
C GLU A 36 -6.96 -9.11 -23.61
N LEU A 37 -6.58 -8.98 -22.33
CA LEU A 37 -5.18 -8.88 -21.91
C LEU A 37 -4.53 -10.23 -21.65
N ALA A 38 -5.28 -11.34 -21.52
CA ALA A 38 -4.70 -12.63 -21.15
C ALA A 38 -3.51 -13.04 -22.03
N GLY A 39 -3.62 -12.88 -23.36
CA GLY A 39 -2.51 -13.14 -24.27
C GLY A 39 -1.30 -12.22 -24.04
N TYR A 40 -1.54 -10.92 -23.81
CA TYR A 40 -0.46 -9.99 -23.49
C TYR A 40 0.24 -10.32 -22.16
N LEU A 41 -0.51 -10.70 -21.12
CA LEU A 41 0.07 -11.08 -19.82
C LEU A 41 0.92 -12.35 -19.93
N ALA A 42 0.46 -13.33 -20.70
CA ALA A 42 1.22 -14.54 -20.99
C ALA A 42 2.49 -14.24 -21.80
N ASP A 43 2.38 -13.36 -22.81
CA ASP A 43 3.54 -12.88 -23.54
C ASP A 43 4.49 -12.11 -22.62
N LEU A 44 4.00 -11.27 -21.71
CA LEU A 44 4.83 -10.54 -20.75
C LEU A 44 5.61 -11.49 -19.83
N GLY A 45 5.02 -12.63 -19.46
CA GLY A 45 5.70 -13.72 -18.73
C GLY A 45 5.23 -13.91 -17.30
N VAL A 46 4.17 -13.23 -16.86
CA VAL A 46 3.57 -13.51 -15.54
C VAL A 46 2.89 -14.88 -15.53
N SER A 47 2.69 -15.42 -14.34
CA SER A 47 1.94 -16.68 -14.15
C SER A 47 0.48 -16.45 -13.75
N HIS A 48 0.20 -15.30 -13.13
CA HIS A 48 -1.11 -15.01 -12.56
C HIS A 48 -1.50 -13.55 -12.83
N ALA A 49 -2.76 -13.35 -13.21
CA ALA A 49 -3.39 -12.05 -13.05
C ALA A 49 -3.79 -11.88 -11.58
N TYR A 50 -3.62 -10.68 -11.04
CA TYR A 50 -4.04 -10.31 -9.70
C TYR A 50 -5.13 -9.25 -9.83
N SER A 51 -6.39 -9.62 -9.64
CA SER A 51 -7.50 -8.67 -9.79
C SER A 51 -7.74 -7.88 -8.50
N SER A 52 -8.14 -6.62 -8.63
CA SER A 52 -8.87 -5.88 -7.58
C SER A 52 -10.15 -6.61 -7.16
N PRO A 53 -10.80 -6.22 -6.04
CA PRO A 53 -12.04 -6.85 -5.59
C PRO A 53 -13.10 -6.88 -6.70
N LEU A 54 -13.78 -8.03 -6.84
CA LEU A 54 -14.75 -8.29 -7.91
C LEU A 54 -16.19 -8.52 -7.41
N LEU A 55 -16.39 -8.63 -6.10
CA LEU A 55 -17.73 -8.70 -5.52
C LEU A 55 -18.44 -7.37 -5.75
N ARG A 56 -19.79 -7.40 -5.82
CA ARG A 56 -20.57 -6.20 -6.09
C ARG A 56 -20.29 -5.12 -5.06
N SER A 57 -19.85 -3.96 -5.54
CA SER A 57 -19.54 -2.79 -4.72
C SER A 57 -20.56 -1.67 -4.90
N ALA A 58 -20.38 -0.56 -4.19
CA ALA A 58 -21.22 0.62 -4.35
C ALA A 58 -21.22 1.14 -5.81
N GLU A 59 -22.33 1.74 -6.22
CA GLU A 59 -22.47 2.30 -7.56
C GLU A 59 -21.40 3.37 -7.82
N GLY A 60 -20.76 3.31 -8.98
CA GLY A 60 -19.67 4.24 -9.34
C GLY A 60 -18.32 3.96 -8.69
N SER A 61 -18.20 2.91 -7.87
CA SER A 61 -16.92 2.51 -7.27
C SER A 61 -15.86 2.20 -8.32
N ASN A 62 -14.72 2.86 -8.22
CA ASN A 62 -13.56 2.64 -9.08
C ASN A 62 -12.52 1.66 -8.48
N HIS A 63 -12.80 1.07 -7.31
CA HIS A 63 -11.83 0.24 -6.59
C HIS A 63 -12.39 -1.08 -6.05
N GLY A 64 -13.67 -1.14 -5.64
CA GLY A 64 -14.34 -2.38 -5.21
C GLY A 64 -14.26 -2.70 -3.71
N TYR A 65 -13.44 -1.98 -2.94
CA TYR A 65 -13.34 -2.11 -1.47
C TYR A 65 -14.62 -1.80 -0.68
N ASP A 66 -15.54 -1.06 -1.27
CA ASP A 66 -16.87 -0.76 -0.78
C ASP A 66 -17.90 -1.83 -1.19
N THR A 67 -17.59 -3.10 -0.90
CA THR A 67 -18.45 -4.25 -1.23
C THR A 67 -19.82 -4.12 -0.57
N VAL A 68 -20.92 -4.19 -1.33
CA VAL A 68 -22.31 -4.09 -0.86
C VAL A 68 -23.08 -5.42 -0.97
N ASP A 69 -22.54 -6.41 -1.69
CA ASP A 69 -23.14 -7.74 -1.80
C ASP A 69 -22.07 -8.80 -2.10
N HIS A 70 -21.95 -9.78 -1.21
CA HIS A 70 -20.96 -10.86 -1.29
C HIS A 70 -21.40 -12.05 -2.16
N ALA A 71 -22.68 -12.10 -2.57
CA ALA A 71 -23.25 -13.21 -3.32
C ALA A 71 -23.12 -13.06 -4.84
N HIS A 72 -22.67 -11.89 -5.33
CA HIS A 72 -22.62 -11.57 -6.75
C HIS A 72 -21.29 -10.94 -7.16
N ILE A 73 -20.86 -11.27 -8.39
CA ILE A 73 -19.81 -10.51 -9.08
C ILE A 73 -20.44 -9.23 -9.62
N ASP A 74 -19.74 -8.12 -9.45
CA ASP A 74 -20.21 -6.79 -9.79
C ASP A 74 -20.61 -6.65 -11.27
N GLU A 75 -21.86 -6.28 -11.52
CA GLU A 75 -22.41 -6.07 -12.86
C GLU A 75 -21.73 -4.93 -13.63
N ALA A 76 -21.38 -3.83 -12.96
CA ALA A 76 -20.71 -2.70 -13.58
C ALA A 76 -19.30 -3.08 -14.07
N ARG A 77 -18.66 -4.06 -13.42
CA ARG A 77 -17.38 -4.65 -13.83
C ARG A 77 -17.53 -5.77 -14.87
N GLY A 78 -18.76 -6.10 -15.29
CA GLY A 78 -19.04 -7.12 -16.31
C GLY A 78 -19.78 -8.35 -15.80
N GLY A 79 -20.04 -8.44 -14.49
CA GLY A 79 -20.82 -9.50 -13.87
C GLY A 79 -20.26 -10.91 -14.06
N ARG A 80 -21.09 -11.91 -13.78
CA ARG A 80 -20.68 -13.32 -13.87
C ARG A 80 -20.22 -13.72 -15.27
N GLU A 81 -20.88 -13.23 -16.32
CA GLU A 81 -20.48 -13.52 -17.70
C GLU A 81 -19.09 -12.96 -18.04
N GLY A 82 -18.81 -11.73 -17.61
CA GLY A 82 -17.49 -11.13 -17.76
C GLY A 82 -16.41 -11.91 -17.00
N PHE A 83 -16.73 -12.34 -15.77
CA PHE A 83 -15.83 -13.16 -14.96
C PHE A 83 -15.50 -14.50 -15.64
N ASP A 84 -16.52 -15.24 -16.10
CA ASP A 84 -16.31 -16.53 -16.76
C ASP A 84 -15.48 -16.37 -18.05
N ARG A 85 -15.68 -15.27 -18.81
CA ARG A 85 -14.86 -14.95 -19.98
C ARG A 85 -13.41 -14.62 -19.60
N PHE A 86 -13.20 -13.84 -18.55
CA PHE A 86 -11.87 -13.48 -18.06
C PHE A 86 -11.09 -14.71 -17.62
N VAL A 87 -11.68 -15.54 -16.76
CA VAL A 87 -11.08 -16.79 -16.29
C VAL A 87 -10.81 -17.75 -17.45
N GLY A 88 -11.77 -17.90 -18.38
CA GLY A 88 -11.60 -18.72 -19.58
C GLY A 88 -10.39 -18.27 -20.40
N ALA A 89 -10.24 -16.97 -20.66
CA ALA A 89 -9.12 -16.41 -21.40
C ALA A 89 -7.78 -16.62 -20.65
N LEU A 90 -7.74 -16.41 -19.32
CA LEU A 90 -6.54 -16.70 -18.52
C LEU A 90 -6.12 -18.16 -18.65
N HIS A 91 -7.06 -19.10 -18.50
CA HIS A 91 -6.78 -20.53 -18.57
C HIS A 91 -6.35 -20.99 -19.98
N GLU A 92 -6.94 -20.43 -21.04
CA GLU A 92 -6.50 -20.68 -22.43
C GLU A 92 -5.03 -20.32 -22.66
N HIS A 93 -4.52 -19.33 -21.91
CA HIS A 93 -3.13 -18.89 -21.91
C HIS A 93 -2.27 -19.49 -20.78
N GLY A 94 -2.80 -20.42 -19.99
CA GLY A 94 -2.08 -21.07 -18.88
C GLY A 94 -1.84 -20.17 -17.66
N LEU A 95 -2.57 -19.05 -17.55
CA LEU A 95 -2.49 -18.10 -16.43
C LEU A 95 -3.50 -18.46 -15.33
N GLY A 96 -3.11 -18.27 -14.07
CA GLY A 96 -4.02 -18.33 -12.92
C GLY A 96 -4.59 -16.97 -12.51
N LEU A 97 -5.53 -16.99 -11.55
CA LEU A 97 -6.12 -15.79 -10.97
C LEU A 97 -5.85 -15.70 -9.46
N VAL A 98 -5.24 -14.59 -9.03
CA VAL A 98 -5.20 -14.15 -7.63
C VAL A 98 -6.33 -13.15 -7.40
N LEU A 99 -7.21 -13.42 -6.45
CA LEU A 99 -8.36 -12.56 -6.15
C LEU A 99 -8.15 -11.79 -4.84
N ASP A 100 -8.38 -10.49 -4.90
CA ASP A 100 -8.43 -9.59 -3.74
C ASP A 100 -9.75 -9.70 -2.98
N LEU A 101 -9.68 -9.89 -1.66
CA LEU A 101 -10.82 -10.07 -0.76
C LEU A 101 -10.85 -9.03 0.35
N VAL A 102 -12.06 -8.58 0.69
CA VAL A 102 -12.31 -7.50 1.66
C VAL A 102 -13.12 -8.03 2.86
N PRO A 103 -12.50 -8.76 3.81
CA PRO A 103 -13.25 -9.41 4.90
C PRO A 103 -13.61 -8.48 6.05
N ASN A 104 -12.96 -7.32 6.18
CA ASN A 104 -13.06 -6.47 7.36
C ASN A 104 -14.35 -5.65 7.42
N HIS A 105 -14.90 -5.27 6.27
CA HIS A 105 -15.92 -4.23 6.19
C HIS A 105 -16.81 -4.36 4.96
N MET A 106 -17.91 -3.60 4.95
CA MET A 106 -18.91 -3.54 3.88
C MET A 106 -19.25 -2.08 3.57
N GLY A 107 -19.50 -1.76 2.30
CA GLY A 107 -20.00 -0.46 1.85
C GLY A 107 -21.41 -0.18 2.36
N VAL A 108 -21.61 1.01 2.95
CA VAL A 108 -22.89 1.45 3.54
C VAL A 108 -23.28 2.89 3.14
N ASP A 109 -22.61 3.47 2.14
CA ASP A 109 -22.87 4.83 1.64
C ASP A 109 -24.30 4.99 1.10
N ASP A 110 -24.73 4.07 0.23
CA ASP A 110 -26.13 3.90 -0.16
C ASP A 110 -26.71 2.66 0.54
N PRO A 111 -27.45 2.83 1.65
CA PRO A 111 -28.08 1.71 2.34
C PRO A 111 -28.98 0.87 1.43
N ALA A 112 -29.64 1.47 0.42
CA ALA A 112 -30.56 0.75 -0.45
C ALA A 112 -29.84 -0.24 -1.37
N ALA A 113 -28.55 -0.01 -1.67
CA ALA A 113 -27.70 -0.91 -2.43
C ALA A 113 -27.05 -2.01 -1.56
N ALA A 114 -27.13 -1.91 -0.22
CA ALA A 114 -26.49 -2.80 0.74
C ALA A 114 -27.53 -3.61 1.55
N PRO A 115 -27.98 -4.79 1.08
CA PRO A 115 -29.14 -5.48 1.64
C PRO A 115 -29.03 -5.82 3.12
N TRP A 116 -27.84 -6.20 3.58
CA TRP A 116 -27.60 -6.51 5.00
C TRP A 116 -27.72 -5.27 5.87
N TRP A 117 -27.15 -4.15 5.41
CA TRP A 117 -27.22 -2.89 6.13
C TRP A 117 -28.66 -2.35 6.15
N TRP A 118 -29.35 -2.36 5.01
CA TRP A 118 -30.77 -2.01 4.91
C TRP A 118 -31.64 -2.80 5.90
N ASP A 119 -31.44 -4.12 5.97
CA ASP A 119 -32.17 -4.98 6.90
C ASP A 119 -31.91 -4.61 8.37
N VAL A 120 -30.67 -4.30 8.72
CA VAL A 120 -30.30 -3.81 10.07
C VAL A 120 -30.96 -2.46 10.38
N LEU A 121 -30.97 -1.52 9.44
CA LEU A 121 -31.64 -0.23 9.62
C LEU A 121 -33.16 -0.39 9.76
N GLN A 122 -33.76 -1.34 9.02
CA GLN A 122 -35.20 -1.58 9.04
C GLN A 122 -35.68 -2.31 10.29
N HIS A 123 -34.93 -3.32 10.77
CA HIS A 123 -35.37 -4.21 11.85
C HIS A 123 -34.57 -4.07 13.15
N GLY A 124 -33.50 -3.28 13.17
CA GLY A 124 -32.66 -3.08 14.34
C GLY A 124 -32.04 -4.39 14.83
N ARG A 125 -32.01 -4.59 16.14
CA ARG A 125 -31.51 -5.85 16.76
C ARG A 125 -32.29 -7.11 16.37
N ALA A 126 -33.48 -6.96 15.79
CA ALA A 126 -34.28 -8.10 15.32
C ALA A 126 -33.91 -8.56 13.90
N SER A 127 -33.05 -7.82 13.19
CA SER A 127 -32.49 -8.24 11.90
C SER A 127 -31.67 -9.53 12.04
N GLU A 128 -31.77 -10.42 11.06
CA GLU A 128 -30.92 -11.61 10.96
C GLU A 128 -29.45 -11.23 10.71
N HIS A 129 -29.20 -10.06 10.15
CA HIS A 129 -27.88 -9.51 9.84
C HIS A 129 -27.32 -8.61 10.95
N ALA A 130 -28.07 -8.34 12.03
CA ALA A 130 -27.60 -7.48 13.13
C ALA A 130 -26.30 -7.97 13.78
N GLY A 131 -26.09 -9.30 13.80
CA GLY A 131 -24.87 -9.92 14.33
C GLY A 131 -23.66 -9.81 13.39
N ALA A 132 -23.87 -9.52 12.10
CA ALA A 132 -22.80 -9.41 11.11
C ALA A 132 -22.01 -8.10 11.26
N PHE A 133 -22.63 -7.05 11.76
CA PHE A 133 -22.00 -5.74 11.95
C PHE A 133 -21.58 -5.52 13.39
N ASP A 134 -20.53 -4.74 13.55
CA ASP A 134 -19.94 -4.45 14.84
C ASP A 134 -20.49 -3.17 15.49
N ILE A 135 -21.70 -3.28 16.05
CA ILE A 135 -22.51 -2.15 16.56
C ILE A 135 -22.57 -2.16 18.10
N ASP A 136 -22.21 -1.03 18.72
CA ASP A 136 -22.46 -0.71 20.13
C ASP A 136 -23.89 -0.16 20.29
N TRP A 137 -24.84 -1.09 20.34
CA TRP A 137 -26.26 -0.75 20.40
C TRP A 137 -26.68 -0.09 21.72
N GLU A 138 -26.01 -0.37 22.84
CA GLU A 138 -26.35 0.23 24.13
C GLU A 138 -25.96 1.71 24.14
N PHE A 139 -24.78 2.06 23.62
CA PHE A 139 -24.35 3.45 23.47
C PHE A 139 -25.28 4.25 22.54
N GLY A 140 -25.79 3.61 21.49
CA GLY A 140 -26.77 4.18 20.57
C GLY A 140 -28.22 4.21 21.10
N SER A 141 -28.47 3.85 22.38
CA SER A 141 -29.82 3.76 22.94
C SER A 141 -30.77 2.87 22.12
N GLY A 142 -30.25 1.75 21.61
CA GLY A 142 -30.95 0.80 20.75
C GLY A 142 -30.97 1.17 19.27
N LYS A 143 -30.31 2.26 18.85
CA LYS A 143 -30.25 2.72 17.46
C LYS A 143 -28.84 2.68 16.87
N VAL A 144 -28.75 2.66 15.54
CA VAL A 144 -27.53 2.93 14.78
C VAL A 144 -27.44 4.42 14.46
N ARG A 145 -26.32 5.10 14.77
CA ARG A 145 -26.11 6.51 14.41
C ARG A 145 -25.45 6.63 13.05
N ILE A 146 -26.10 7.29 12.11
CA ILE A 146 -25.62 7.47 10.73
C ILE A 146 -25.21 8.94 10.53
N PRO A 147 -23.90 9.23 10.43
CA PRO A 147 -23.36 10.59 10.34
C PRO A 147 -23.46 11.14 8.90
N VAL A 148 -24.67 11.50 8.47
CA VAL A 148 -24.97 11.92 7.08
C VAL A 148 -25.45 13.38 6.97
N LEU A 149 -25.97 13.97 8.05
CA LEU A 149 -26.55 15.30 7.99
C LEU A 149 -25.44 16.37 7.92
N GLY A 150 -25.67 17.44 7.16
CA GLY A 150 -24.75 18.59 7.07
C GLY A 150 -24.67 19.40 8.38
N SER A 151 -25.79 19.44 9.11
CA SER A 151 -25.93 20.02 10.45
C SER A 151 -26.98 19.27 11.27
N ALA A 152 -27.07 19.53 12.57
CA ALA A 152 -28.14 18.97 13.41
C ALA A 152 -29.55 19.49 13.03
N ASP A 153 -29.65 20.70 12.48
CA ASP A 153 -30.93 21.31 12.08
C ASP A 153 -31.48 20.71 10.78
N ASP A 154 -30.62 20.06 9.98
CA ASP A 154 -30.97 19.41 8.70
C ASP A 154 -31.96 18.23 8.86
N VAL A 155 -32.27 17.82 10.10
CA VAL A 155 -33.42 16.93 10.38
C VAL A 155 -34.74 17.54 9.86
N GLU A 156 -34.83 18.86 9.74
CA GLU A 156 -35.99 19.54 9.14
C GLU A 156 -36.13 19.29 7.63
N GLU A 157 -35.04 18.95 6.94
CA GLU A 157 -34.99 18.65 5.50
C GLU A 157 -35.35 17.20 5.16
N LEU A 158 -35.74 16.39 6.15
CA LEU A 158 -36.16 15.02 5.94
C LEU A 158 -37.51 14.95 5.22
N GLU A 159 -37.62 14.05 4.25
CA GLU A 159 -38.83 13.81 3.48
C GLU A 159 -39.28 12.34 3.53
N LEU A 160 -40.58 12.11 3.33
CA LEU A 160 -41.13 10.77 3.12
C LEU A 160 -41.46 10.61 1.65
N VAL A 161 -40.75 9.71 0.97
CA VAL A 161 -40.91 9.44 -0.46
C VAL A 161 -41.04 7.94 -0.66
N ASP A 162 -42.16 7.51 -1.27
CA ASP A 162 -42.42 6.12 -1.64
C ASP A 162 -42.22 5.08 -0.50
N GLY A 163 -42.52 5.47 0.74
CA GLY A 163 -42.38 4.59 1.91
C GLY A 163 -40.97 4.50 2.49
N GLU A 164 -40.08 5.41 2.08
CA GLU A 164 -38.71 5.57 2.58
C GLU A 164 -38.53 6.94 3.22
N LEU A 165 -37.57 7.05 4.13
CA LEU A 165 -37.09 8.32 4.64
C LEU A 165 -35.95 8.81 3.73
N ARG A 166 -36.00 10.08 3.32
CA ARG A 166 -35.03 10.72 2.43
C ARG A 166 -34.32 11.89 3.10
N TYR A 167 -33.03 12.02 2.84
CA TYR A 167 -32.24 13.21 3.11
C TYR A 167 -31.48 13.56 1.83
N TYR A 168 -32.03 14.50 1.04
CA TYR A 168 -31.63 14.69 -0.35
C TYR A 168 -31.65 13.36 -1.11
N ASP A 169 -30.54 12.94 -1.71
CA ASP A 169 -30.43 11.70 -2.48
C ASP A 169 -30.30 10.44 -1.59
N ASN A 170 -30.00 10.60 -0.29
CA ASN A 170 -29.82 9.48 0.63
C ASN A 170 -31.14 8.80 0.97
N ARG A 171 -31.11 7.46 1.05
CA ARG A 171 -32.30 6.60 1.20
C ARG A 171 -32.20 5.73 2.43
N PHE A 172 -33.26 5.72 3.24
CA PHE A 172 -33.31 4.90 4.44
C PHE A 172 -34.65 4.17 4.59
N PRO A 173 -34.65 2.93 5.12
CA PRO A 173 -35.87 2.16 5.32
C PRO A 173 -36.74 2.77 6.41
N ILE A 174 -38.04 2.51 6.33
CA ILE A 174 -38.96 2.72 7.44
C ILE A 174 -39.23 1.37 8.12
N ALA A 175 -39.06 1.33 9.44
CA ALA A 175 -39.33 0.16 10.26
C ALA A 175 -40.83 -0.22 10.19
N PRO A 176 -41.20 -1.51 10.18
CA PRO A 176 -42.58 -1.95 10.06
C PRO A 176 -43.51 -1.29 11.09
N GLY A 177 -44.60 -0.66 10.62
CA GLY A 177 -45.60 -0.03 11.47
C GLY A 177 -45.22 1.36 12.03
N THR A 178 -44.14 1.98 11.55
CA THR A 178 -43.66 3.29 12.07
C THR A 178 -43.85 4.48 11.13
N GLY A 179 -44.39 4.28 9.93
CA GLY A 179 -44.38 5.28 8.84
C GLY A 179 -45.47 6.36 8.85
N GLU A 180 -46.32 6.43 9.88
CA GLU A 180 -47.35 7.49 9.98
C GLU A 180 -46.82 8.74 10.71
N GLY A 181 -47.11 9.94 10.19
CA GLY A 181 -46.76 11.21 10.84
C GLY A 181 -45.91 12.12 9.96
N THR A 182 -45.27 13.13 10.57
CA THR A 182 -44.27 13.94 9.86
C THR A 182 -42.98 13.15 9.65
N PRO A 183 -42.11 13.52 8.68
CA PRO A 183 -40.81 12.86 8.48
C PRO A 183 -39.98 12.76 9.78
N GLN A 184 -40.01 13.78 10.63
CA GLN A 184 -39.29 13.83 11.91
C GLN A 184 -39.91 12.89 12.95
N GLU A 185 -41.24 12.81 13.02
CA GLU A 185 -41.92 11.84 13.89
C GLU A 185 -41.65 10.40 13.46
N VAL A 186 -41.58 10.15 12.15
CA VAL A 186 -41.18 8.85 11.60
C VAL A 186 -39.73 8.55 11.95
N HIS A 187 -38.80 9.46 11.65
CA HIS A 187 -37.37 9.35 11.98
C HIS A 187 -37.12 9.01 13.45
N ALA A 188 -37.82 9.67 14.37
CA ALA A 188 -37.68 9.44 15.81
C ALA A 188 -37.99 7.99 16.23
N ARG A 189 -38.77 7.24 15.43
CA ARG A 189 -39.16 5.84 15.70
C ARG A 189 -38.30 4.80 15.00
N GLN A 190 -37.35 5.22 14.16
CA GLN A 190 -36.51 4.28 13.41
C GLN A 190 -35.47 3.62 14.31
N ASN A 191 -34.96 2.47 13.86
CA ASN A 191 -33.83 1.77 14.50
C ASN A 191 -32.47 2.44 14.21
N TYR A 192 -32.51 3.57 13.52
CA TYR A 192 -31.36 4.43 13.28
C TYR A 192 -31.68 5.88 13.66
N GLU A 193 -30.61 6.65 13.85
CA GLU A 193 -30.62 8.08 14.09
C GLU A 193 -29.71 8.71 13.03
N LEU A 194 -30.24 9.65 12.25
CA LEU A 194 -29.46 10.43 11.29
C LEU A 194 -28.89 11.61 12.07
N VAL A 195 -27.58 11.80 12.01
CA VAL A 195 -26.86 12.77 12.84
C VAL A 195 -25.93 13.62 11.98
N ASP A 196 -25.55 14.81 12.51
CA ASP A 196 -24.50 15.64 11.91
C ASP A 196 -23.24 14.81 11.67
N TRP A 197 -22.67 14.90 10.47
CA TRP A 197 -21.51 14.12 10.08
C TRP A 197 -20.31 14.28 11.04
N ARG A 198 -20.17 15.45 11.67
CA ARG A 198 -19.10 15.74 12.65
C ARG A 198 -19.23 14.94 13.94
N ARG A 199 -20.42 14.42 14.24
CA ARG A 199 -20.63 13.54 15.40
C ARG A 199 -19.96 12.18 15.22
N ALA A 200 -19.49 11.83 14.01
CA ALA A 200 -18.72 10.61 13.79
C ALA A 200 -17.46 10.53 14.67
N ASP A 201 -16.85 11.68 14.97
CA ASP A 201 -15.59 11.75 15.71
C ASP A 201 -15.74 11.42 17.20
N SER A 202 -16.93 11.58 17.79
CA SER A 202 -17.16 11.41 19.24
C SER A 202 -18.32 10.49 19.63
N ASP A 203 -19.30 10.31 18.75
CA ASP A 203 -20.60 9.72 19.05
C ASP A 203 -20.95 8.51 18.17
N LEU A 204 -20.04 8.05 17.31
CA LEU A 204 -20.32 6.91 16.44
C LEU A 204 -20.41 5.61 17.25
N ASN A 205 -21.31 4.71 16.81
CA ASN A 205 -21.59 3.47 17.54
C ASN A 205 -21.50 2.21 16.69
N TYR A 206 -20.81 2.25 15.55
CA TYR A 206 -20.38 1.04 14.83
C TYR A 206 -18.90 1.16 14.48
N ARG A 207 -18.19 0.04 14.45
CA ARG A 207 -16.78 0.03 14.00
C ARG A 207 -16.73 0.35 12.51
N ARG A 208 -15.75 1.13 12.09
CA ARG A 208 -15.51 1.49 10.68
C ARG A 208 -14.16 0.96 10.18
N PHE A 209 -13.94 1.03 8.87
CA PHE A 209 -12.59 1.02 8.31
C PHE A 209 -11.98 2.42 8.44
N PHE A 210 -10.90 2.53 9.23
CA PHE A 210 -10.30 3.81 9.62
C PHE A 210 -11.36 4.82 10.12
N ALA A 211 -11.37 6.03 9.55
CA ALA A 211 -12.35 7.07 9.82
C ALA A 211 -13.40 7.21 8.70
N ILE A 212 -13.57 6.19 7.86
CA ILE A 212 -14.48 6.23 6.71
C ILE A 212 -15.87 5.76 7.14
N ASN A 213 -16.79 6.71 7.32
CA ASN A 213 -18.18 6.48 7.75
C ASN A 213 -18.95 5.51 6.86
N THR A 214 -18.58 5.44 5.59
CA THR A 214 -19.30 4.66 4.58
C THR A 214 -18.83 3.21 4.49
N LEU A 215 -17.94 2.75 5.39
CA LEU A 215 -17.42 1.39 5.44
C LEU A 215 -17.62 0.79 6.84
N ALA A 216 -18.71 0.03 7.01
CA ALA A 216 -19.08 -0.57 8.30
C ALA A 216 -18.34 -1.90 8.54
N GLY A 217 -17.74 -2.04 9.72
CA GLY A 217 -16.96 -3.21 10.12
C GLY A 217 -17.80 -4.48 10.30
N LEU A 218 -17.38 -5.57 9.66
CA LEU A 218 -17.96 -6.90 9.73
C LEU A 218 -17.32 -7.75 10.83
N ARG A 219 -18.11 -8.63 11.44
CA ARG A 219 -17.69 -9.56 12.49
C ARG A 219 -17.30 -10.93 11.94
N VAL A 220 -16.32 -10.95 11.03
CA VAL A 220 -15.89 -12.17 10.32
C VAL A 220 -15.26 -13.23 11.23
N GLU A 221 -14.94 -12.89 12.49
CA GLU A 221 -14.58 -13.87 13.50
C GLU A 221 -15.71 -14.88 13.77
N ASP A 222 -16.97 -14.46 13.62
CA ASP A 222 -18.14 -15.33 13.66
C ASP A 222 -18.14 -16.27 12.44
N PRO A 223 -18.13 -17.60 12.64
CA PRO A 223 -18.17 -18.55 11.54
C PRO A 223 -19.34 -18.35 10.57
N ALA A 224 -20.53 -17.96 11.05
CA ALA A 224 -21.68 -17.76 10.19
C ALA A 224 -21.52 -16.54 9.26
N VAL A 225 -20.87 -15.48 9.75
CA VAL A 225 -20.54 -14.28 8.96
C VAL A 225 -19.45 -14.61 7.94
N PHE A 226 -18.42 -15.36 8.35
CA PHE A 226 -17.40 -15.85 7.43
C PHE A 226 -18.01 -16.68 6.30
N ASP A 227 -18.81 -17.70 6.64
CA ASP A 227 -19.43 -18.60 5.67
C ASP A 227 -20.30 -17.82 4.66
N ALA A 228 -21.10 -16.87 5.15
CA ALA A 228 -21.99 -16.06 4.31
C ALA A 228 -21.24 -15.08 3.39
N THR A 229 -20.17 -14.45 3.88
CA THR A 229 -19.38 -13.48 3.09
C THR A 229 -18.39 -14.14 2.13
N HIS A 230 -18.00 -15.39 2.38
CA HIS A 230 -16.99 -16.10 1.58
C HIS A 230 -17.60 -17.19 0.68
N GLU A 231 -18.90 -17.46 0.74
CA GLU A 231 -19.53 -18.57 0.01
C GLU A 231 -19.22 -18.56 -1.50
N LEU A 232 -19.41 -17.41 -2.15
CA LEU A 232 -19.16 -17.27 -3.58
C LEU A 232 -17.67 -17.47 -3.89
N VAL A 233 -16.79 -16.79 -3.18
CA VAL A 233 -15.34 -16.86 -3.39
C VAL A 233 -14.83 -18.29 -3.22
N LEU A 234 -15.22 -18.97 -2.14
CA LEU A 234 -14.82 -20.35 -1.89
C LEU A 234 -15.42 -21.32 -2.90
N ARG A 235 -16.58 -21.01 -3.49
CA ARG A 235 -17.09 -21.76 -4.64
C ARG A 235 -16.20 -21.56 -5.87
N LEU A 236 -15.79 -20.32 -6.17
CA LEU A 236 -14.89 -20.02 -7.29
C LEU A 236 -13.52 -20.71 -7.13
N VAL A 237 -12.99 -20.77 -5.91
CA VAL A 237 -11.76 -21.54 -5.60
C VAL A 237 -11.97 -23.03 -5.85
N ARG A 238 -13.05 -23.62 -5.34
CA ARG A 238 -13.35 -25.06 -5.53
C ARG A 238 -13.59 -25.42 -7.01
N ASP A 239 -14.22 -24.53 -7.76
CA ASP A 239 -14.46 -24.69 -9.20
C ASP A 239 -13.18 -24.49 -10.03
N GLY A 240 -12.07 -24.05 -9.40
CA GLY A 240 -10.77 -23.85 -10.05
C GLY A 240 -10.69 -22.56 -10.87
N ALA A 241 -11.53 -21.57 -10.57
CA ALA A 241 -11.53 -20.26 -11.23
C ALA A 241 -10.62 -19.24 -10.51
N VAL A 242 -10.29 -19.47 -9.25
CA VAL A 242 -9.38 -18.64 -8.43
C VAL A 242 -8.31 -19.55 -7.84
N ASP A 243 -7.05 -19.18 -8.04
CA ASP A 243 -5.88 -19.99 -7.72
C ASP A 243 -5.07 -19.46 -6.52
N GLY A 244 -5.21 -18.17 -6.21
CA GLY A 244 -4.60 -17.52 -5.05
C GLY A 244 -5.46 -16.40 -4.49
N LEU A 245 -5.14 -15.95 -3.28
CA LEU A 245 -5.93 -14.94 -2.55
C LEU A 245 -5.03 -13.81 -2.04
N ARG A 246 -5.51 -12.58 -2.09
CA ARG A 246 -4.95 -11.45 -1.35
C ARG A 246 -5.98 -10.95 -0.35
N ILE A 247 -5.58 -10.77 0.89
CA ILE A 247 -6.47 -10.32 1.97
C ILE A 247 -6.22 -8.86 2.27
N ASP A 248 -7.24 -8.04 2.03
CA ASP A 248 -7.29 -6.64 2.41
C ASP A 248 -7.37 -6.49 3.94
N HIS A 249 -6.58 -5.57 4.48
CA HIS A 249 -6.66 -5.09 5.85
C HIS A 249 -6.95 -6.16 6.94
N PRO A 250 -6.15 -7.25 7.03
CA PRO A 250 -6.24 -8.25 8.10
C PRO A 250 -6.11 -7.63 9.51
N ASP A 251 -5.41 -6.50 9.63
CA ASP A 251 -5.19 -5.80 10.90
C ASP A 251 -6.45 -5.14 11.46
N GLY A 252 -7.54 -5.05 10.68
CA GLY A 252 -8.86 -4.65 11.20
C GLY A 252 -9.66 -5.79 11.82
N LEU A 253 -9.23 -7.05 11.65
CA LEU A 253 -9.97 -8.22 12.09
C LEU A 253 -9.84 -8.44 13.61
N ALA A 254 -10.88 -9.02 14.21
CA ALA A 254 -10.87 -9.36 15.63
C ALA A 254 -9.93 -10.54 15.94
N ASP A 255 -9.88 -11.53 15.04
CA ASP A 255 -9.00 -12.70 15.12
C ASP A 255 -8.40 -13.01 13.73
N PRO A 256 -7.35 -12.28 13.31
CA PRO A 256 -6.74 -12.48 11.99
C PRO A 256 -6.12 -13.88 11.84
N LYS A 257 -5.59 -14.47 12.93
CA LYS A 257 -5.06 -15.83 12.89
C LYS A 257 -6.18 -16.84 12.61
N GLY A 258 -7.28 -16.80 13.38
CA GLY A 258 -8.41 -17.68 13.19
C GLY A 258 -9.08 -17.51 11.83
N TYR A 259 -9.15 -16.27 11.31
CA TYR A 259 -9.58 -15.99 9.95
C TYR A 259 -8.71 -16.70 8.91
N LEU A 260 -7.38 -16.53 8.98
CA LEU A 260 -6.45 -17.13 8.03
C LEU A 260 -6.43 -18.66 8.11
N ASP A 261 -6.51 -19.23 9.32
CA ASP A 261 -6.59 -20.70 9.49
C ASP A 261 -7.86 -21.25 8.82
N ARG A 262 -9.01 -20.60 9.04
CA ARG A 262 -10.29 -20.99 8.43
C ARG A 262 -10.27 -20.82 6.91
N LEU A 263 -9.68 -19.74 6.41
CA LEU A 263 -9.54 -19.50 4.98
C LEU A 263 -8.62 -20.53 4.32
N ALA A 264 -7.48 -20.86 4.95
CA ALA A 264 -6.57 -21.88 4.46
C ALA A 264 -7.25 -23.26 4.39
N GLU A 265 -8.01 -23.65 5.41
CA GLU A 265 -8.79 -24.89 5.40
C GLU A 265 -9.85 -24.88 4.28
N ALA A 266 -10.63 -23.80 4.18
CA ALA A 266 -11.74 -23.70 3.24
C ALA A 266 -11.31 -23.57 1.77
N SER A 267 -10.11 -23.04 1.53
CA SER A 267 -9.55 -22.84 0.18
C SER A 267 -8.69 -24.00 -0.31
N ASP A 268 -8.41 -25.02 0.52
CA ASP A 268 -7.41 -26.07 0.22
C ASP A 268 -5.98 -25.50 0.13
N ASN A 269 -5.63 -24.64 1.10
CA ASN A 269 -4.32 -24.01 1.27
C ASN A 269 -3.82 -23.26 0.03
N ARG A 270 -4.72 -22.53 -0.66
CA ARG A 270 -4.32 -21.67 -1.79
C ARG A 270 -3.26 -20.67 -1.34
N TRP A 271 -2.35 -20.36 -2.25
CA TRP A 271 -1.36 -19.33 -2.00
C TRP A 271 -2.07 -18.03 -1.63
N THR A 272 -1.87 -17.59 -0.40
CA THR A 272 -2.56 -16.45 0.19
C THR A 272 -1.52 -15.48 0.70
N VAL A 273 -1.68 -14.20 0.39
CA VAL A 273 -0.89 -13.10 0.94
C VAL A 273 -1.80 -12.10 1.64
N VAL A 274 -1.22 -11.34 2.56
CA VAL A 274 -1.98 -10.38 3.36
C VAL A 274 -1.42 -8.98 3.19
N GLU A 275 -2.29 -7.98 3.06
CA GLU A 275 -1.88 -6.60 3.13
C GLU A 275 -1.58 -6.22 4.58
N LYS A 276 -0.34 -6.41 5.02
CA LYS A 276 0.10 -6.06 6.36
C LYS A 276 1.37 -5.22 6.29
N ILE A 277 1.33 -4.06 6.95
CA ILE A 277 2.46 -3.14 7.02
C ILE A 277 3.35 -3.56 8.18
N LEU A 278 4.62 -3.83 7.90
CA LEU A 278 5.61 -4.23 8.90
C LEU A 278 6.47 -3.01 9.25
N GLU A 279 6.51 -2.65 10.53
CA GLU A 279 7.44 -1.63 11.01
C GLU A 279 8.87 -2.18 11.09
N PRO A 280 9.91 -1.32 11.13
CA PRO A 280 11.29 -1.76 11.28
C PRO A 280 11.50 -2.72 12.45
N GLY A 281 12.06 -3.89 12.15
CA GLY A 281 12.30 -4.95 13.14
C GLY A 281 11.08 -5.82 13.48
N GLU A 282 9.93 -5.59 12.84
CA GLU A 282 8.76 -6.45 12.94
C GLU A 282 8.87 -7.68 12.02
N ASP A 283 8.25 -8.79 12.42
CA ASP A 283 8.04 -9.98 11.62
C ASP A 283 6.54 -10.33 11.64
N LEU A 284 6.03 -10.87 10.53
CA LEU A 284 4.71 -11.50 10.53
C LEU A 284 4.67 -12.65 11.56
N PRO A 285 3.58 -12.81 12.34
CA PRO A 285 3.45 -13.92 13.27
C PRO A 285 3.74 -15.28 12.61
N GLU A 286 4.56 -16.12 13.24
CA GLU A 286 5.00 -17.40 12.66
C GLU A 286 3.82 -18.36 12.43
N GLY A 287 2.77 -18.27 13.25
CA GLY A 287 1.59 -19.13 13.22
C GLY A 287 0.48 -18.73 12.24
N TRP A 288 0.68 -17.71 11.41
CA TRP A 288 -0.29 -17.32 10.38
C TRP A 288 -0.22 -18.25 9.16
N ALA A 289 -1.37 -18.76 8.73
CA ALA A 289 -1.51 -19.55 7.51
C ALA A 289 -1.49 -18.65 6.25
N THR A 290 -0.36 -18.00 5.98
CA THR A 290 -0.14 -17.11 4.83
C THR A 290 1.25 -17.34 4.22
N ALA A 291 1.40 -17.03 2.94
CA ALA A 291 2.68 -17.04 2.24
C ALA A 291 3.56 -15.83 2.60
N GLY A 292 2.94 -14.73 3.06
CA GLY A 292 3.62 -13.50 3.45
C GLY A 292 2.75 -12.26 3.26
N THR A 293 3.40 -11.11 3.09
CA THR A 293 2.77 -9.81 2.84
C THR A 293 2.51 -9.60 1.35
N THR A 294 1.87 -8.47 1.01
CA THR A 294 1.83 -7.90 -0.36
C THR A 294 3.13 -7.21 -0.79
N GLY A 295 4.15 -7.13 0.09
CA GLY A 295 5.53 -6.80 -0.29
C GLY A 295 6.00 -5.37 -0.03
N TYR A 296 5.32 -4.55 0.78
CA TYR A 296 5.78 -3.20 1.15
C TYR A 296 7.12 -3.22 1.92
N ASP A 297 7.35 -4.26 2.73
CA ASP A 297 8.64 -4.53 3.36
C ASP A 297 9.75 -4.73 2.32
N ALA A 298 9.43 -5.38 1.20
CA ALA A 298 10.37 -5.60 0.11
C ALA A 298 10.61 -4.33 -0.71
N LEU A 299 9.59 -3.47 -0.84
CA LEU A 299 9.70 -2.16 -1.46
C LEU A 299 10.72 -1.30 -0.71
N ALA A 300 10.60 -1.20 0.62
CA ALA A 300 11.53 -0.42 1.44
C ALA A 300 12.98 -0.90 1.28
N GLU A 301 13.22 -2.23 1.34
CA GLU A 301 14.55 -2.81 1.15
C GLU A 301 15.20 -2.44 -0.20
N VAL A 302 14.42 -2.41 -1.28
CA VAL A 302 14.90 -2.08 -2.63
C VAL A 302 15.11 -0.57 -2.80
N ASP A 303 14.21 0.25 -2.27
CA ASP A 303 14.33 1.71 -2.35
C ASP A 303 15.57 2.19 -1.58
N GLU A 304 15.75 1.72 -0.35
CA GLU A 304 16.85 2.12 0.54
C GLU A 304 18.22 1.85 -0.07
N VAL A 305 18.41 0.69 -0.74
CA VAL A 305 19.72 0.38 -1.32
C VAL A 305 20.06 1.34 -2.47
N LEU A 306 19.09 1.97 -3.11
CA LEU A 306 19.34 2.92 -4.21
C LEU A 306 19.53 4.37 -3.75
N ILE A 307 19.26 4.69 -2.48
CA ILE A 307 19.45 6.01 -1.91
C ILE A 307 20.87 6.14 -1.35
N ASP A 308 21.57 7.23 -1.64
CA ASP A 308 22.93 7.48 -1.11
C ASP A 308 22.86 7.99 0.34
N PRO A 309 23.35 7.21 1.34
CA PRO A 309 23.37 7.68 2.73
C PRO A 309 24.19 8.96 2.93
N ALA A 310 25.14 9.27 2.03
CA ALA A 310 25.91 10.50 2.09
C ALA A 310 25.06 11.78 1.90
N GLY A 311 23.87 11.65 1.30
CA GLY A 311 22.92 12.75 1.10
C GLY A 311 22.21 13.22 2.37
N GLU A 312 22.15 12.37 3.40
CA GLU A 312 21.28 12.56 4.57
C GLU A 312 21.54 13.90 5.27
N ALA A 313 22.80 14.21 5.55
CA ALA A 313 23.18 15.40 6.30
C ALA A 313 22.75 16.69 5.57
N ALA A 314 22.87 16.72 4.24
CA ALA A 314 22.54 17.88 3.44
C ALA A 314 21.03 18.06 3.27
N LEU A 315 20.27 16.98 3.05
CA LEU A 315 18.80 17.05 2.98
C LEU A 315 18.19 17.36 4.35
N THR A 316 18.72 16.79 5.44
CA THR A 316 18.33 17.14 6.82
C THR A 316 18.60 18.60 7.14
N ALA A 317 19.73 19.15 6.69
CA ALA A 317 20.06 20.56 6.88
C ALA A 317 19.10 21.49 6.10
N LEU A 318 18.71 21.11 4.88
CA LEU A 318 17.69 21.83 4.12
C LEU A 318 16.34 21.79 4.84
N ASP A 319 15.87 20.61 5.23
CA ASP A 319 14.61 20.44 5.97
C ASP A 319 14.57 21.28 7.25
N THR A 320 15.63 21.23 8.06
CA THR A 320 15.78 22.04 9.27
C THR A 320 15.71 23.55 8.98
N GLU A 321 16.29 24.00 7.87
CA GLU A 321 16.21 25.40 7.44
C GLU A 321 14.79 25.80 7.03
N LEU A 322 14.05 24.90 6.38
CA LEU A 322 12.70 25.16 5.87
C LEU A 322 11.65 25.09 6.98
N ALA A 323 11.71 24.07 7.83
CA ALA A 323 10.87 23.89 9.01
C ALA A 323 11.17 24.94 10.10
N GLY A 324 12.37 25.52 10.10
CA GLY A 324 12.83 26.52 11.09
C GLY A 324 13.47 25.90 12.33
N GLU A 325 13.26 24.61 12.56
CA GLU A 325 13.94 23.82 13.59
C GLU A 325 14.10 22.37 13.12
N ARG A 326 14.89 21.59 13.87
CA ARG A 326 15.07 20.18 13.57
C ARG A 326 13.83 19.42 14.01
N VAL A 327 13.18 18.73 13.08
CA VAL A 327 12.04 17.85 13.38
C VAL A 327 12.50 16.65 14.20
N ASP A 328 11.86 16.42 15.34
CA ASP A 328 11.90 15.15 16.05
C ASP A 328 10.78 14.27 15.50
N TYR A 329 11.15 13.31 14.63
CA TYR A 329 10.16 12.50 13.93
C TYR A 329 9.35 11.61 14.88
N ALA A 330 9.96 11.09 15.96
CA ALA A 330 9.24 10.29 16.94
C ALA A 330 8.17 11.12 17.67
N GLN A 331 8.49 12.38 18.00
CA GLN A 331 7.52 13.31 18.56
C GLN A 331 6.44 13.70 17.53
N LEU A 332 6.81 13.96 16.27
CA LEU A 332 5.86 14.27 15.20
C LEU A 332 4.84 13.13 15.00
N VAL A 333 5.32 11.89 14.89
CA VAL A 333 4.49 10.68 14.77
C VAL A 333 3.54 10.58 15.97
N HIS A 334 4.06 10.74 17.18
CA HIS A 334 3.26 10.74 18.40
C HIS A 334 2.14 11.80 18.34
N ASP A 335 2.48 13.03 17.99
CA ASP A 335 1.53 14.15 17.99
C ASP A 335 0.46 13.98 16.90
N CYS A 336 0.84 13.50 15.71
CA CYS A 336 -0.13 13.19 14.66
C CYS A 336 -1.07 12.04 15.07
N LYS A 337 -0.56 11.00 15.74
CA LYS A 337 -1.40 9.94 16.30
C LYS A 337 -2.31 10.46 17.41
N ARG A 338 -1.86 11.42 18.22
CA ARG A 338 -2.69 12.10 19.23
C ARG A 338 -3.82 12.90 18.59
N GLU A 339 -3.55 13.64 17.52
CA GLU A 339 -4.60 14.34 16.76
C GLU A 339 -5.66 13.35 16.23
N VAL A 340 -5.26 12.14 15.84
CA VAL A 340 -6.19 11.09 15.42
C VAL A 340 -7.02 10.55 16.59
N THR A 341 -6.39 10.20 17.72
CA THR A 341 -7.10 9.68 18.90
C THR A 341 -8.03 10.70 19.54
N ASP A 342 -7.68 11.99 19.45
CA ASP A 342 -8.45 13.09 20.04
C ASP A 342 -9.51 13.65 19.07
N GLY A 343 -9.39 13.34 17.77
CA GLY A 343 -10.26 13.77 16.70
C GLY A 343 -11.00 12.60 16.04
N MET A 344 -10.61 12.26 14.81
CA MET A 344 -11.39 11.38 13.91
C MET A 344 -11.64 9.94 14.42
N LEU A 345 -10.84 9.47 15.40
CA LEU A 345 -11.00 8.17 16.07
C LEU A 345 -11.36 8.29 17.56
N GLY A 346 -11.86 9.45 18.00
CA GLY A 346 -12.33 9.65 19.38
C GLY A 346 -13.48 8.71 19.77
N SER A 347 -14.36 8.36 18.83
CA SER A 347 -15.43 7.37 19.00
C SER A 347 -14.88 5.99 19.39
N GLU A 348 -13.81 5.54 18.75
CA GLU A 348 -13.14 4.27 19.02
C GLU A 348 -12.46 4.28 20.40
N VAL A 349 -11.79 5.38 20.79
CA VAL A 349 -11.22 5.54 22.14
C VAL A 349 -12.32 5.53 23.20
N ALA A 350 -13.41 6.27 22.97
CA ALA A 350 -14.56 6.29 23.88
C ALA A 350 -15.21 4.90 24.00
N ARG A 351 -15.23 4.11 22.91
CA ARG A 351 -15.71 2.73 22.95
C ARG A 351 -14.82 1.84 23.81
N LEU A 352 -13.50 1.98 23.75
CA LEU A 352 -12.58 1.23 24.62
C LEU A 352 -12.85 1.52 26.10
N VAL A 353 -13.05 2.78 26.46
CA VAL A 353 -13.42 3.19 27.83
C VAL A 353 -14.70 2.49 28.28
N ARG A 354 -15.74 2.45 27.43
CA ARG A 354 -17.01 1.76 27.73
C ARG A 354 -16.84 0.25 27.89
N VAL A 355 -16.07 -0.39 27.00
CA VAL A 355 -15.83 -1.85 27.02
C VAL A 355 -15.03 -2.26 28.26
N ILE A 356 -14.03 -1.47 28.66
CA ILE A 356 -13.23 -1.73 29.85
C ILE A 356 -14.05 -1.50 31.13
N GLY A 357 -14.91 -0.48 31.14
CA GLY A 357 -15.72 -0.12 32.29
C GLY A 357 -14.91 0.58 33.39
N ASP A 358 -15.47 0.59 34.60
CA ASP A 358 -14.92 1.29 35.76
C ASP A 358 -13.62 0.61 36.27
N LEU A 359 -12.58 1.43 36.44
CA LEU A 359 -11.28 1.01 36.96
C LEU A 359 -11.06 1.60 38.36
N PRO A 360 -10.89 0.78 39.42
CA PRO A 360 -10.79 1.28 40.79
C PRO A 360 -9.68 2.32 40.97
N GLY A 361 -10.06 3.53 41.39
CA GLY A 361 -9.12 4.61 41.68
C GLY A 361 -8.59 5.36 40.44
N VAL A 362 -9.18 5.12 39.27
CA VAL A 362 -8.88 5.81 38.01
C VAL A 362 -10.18 6.41 37.49
N ASP A 363 -10.23 7.73 37.33
CA ASP A 363 -11.44 8.35 36.75
C ASP A 363 -11.49 8.17 35.22
N THR A 364 -12.68 8.36 34.64
CA THR A 364 -12.90 8.17 33.20
C THR A 364 -12.02 9.07 32.34
N ALA A 365 -11.70 10.28 32.79
CA ALA A 365 -10.85 11.20 32.03
C ALA A 365 -9.40 10.70 32.01
N GLN A 366 -8.87 10.24 33.15
CA GLN A 366 -7.56 9.62 33.25
C GLN A 366 -7.46 8.32 32.44
N GLN A 367 -8.51 7.50 32.43
CA GLN A 367 -8.58 6.29 31.62
C GLN A 367 -8.57 6.59 30.13
N THR A 368 -9.37 7.56 29.68
CA THR A 368 -9.44 8.01 28.28
C THR A 368 -8.08 8.52 27.83
N GLU A 369 -7.47 9.40 28.62
CA GLU A 369 -6.17 9.99 28.32
C GLU A 369 -5.06 8.94 28.28
N ALA A 370 -5.05 7.97 29.20
CA ALA A 370 -4.08 6.89 29.18
C ALA A 370 -4.25 5.96 27.97
N LEU A 371 -5.48 5.67 27.53
CA LEU A 371 -5.74 4.88 26.32
C LEU A 371 -5.27 5.60 25.06
N ALA A 372 -5.62 6.88 24.90
CA ALA A 372 -5.16 7.71 23.79
C ALA A 372 -3.63 7.76 23.73
N GLU A 373 -2.98 7.91 24.89
CA GLU A 373 -1.52 7.95 24.98
C GLU A 373 -0.85 6.61 24.66
N LEU A 374 -1.43 5.49 25.09
CA LEU A 374 -0.97 4.15 24.73
C LEU A 374 -1.10 3.90 23.22
N LEU A 375 -2.23 4.29 22.61
CA LEU A 375 -2.45 4.16 21.16
C LEU A 375 -1.46 5.02 20.37
N ALA A 376 -1.26 6.28 20.77
CA ALA A 376 -0.32 7.18 20.10
C ALA A 376 1.15 6.78 20.28
N SER A 377 1.47 6.07 21.36
CA SER A 377 2.81 5.55 21.64
C SER A 377 3.03 4.11 21.18
N PHE A 378 2.04 3.49 20.52
CA PHE A 378 2.18 2.10 20.07
C PHE A 378 3.13 2.03 18.86
N PRO A 379 4.20 1.22 18.92
CA PRO A 379 5.30 1.28 17.95
C PRO A 379 5.06 0.47 16.68
N VAL A 380 4.03 -0.38 16.67
CA VAL A 380 3.62 -1.21 15.52
C VAL A 380 2.16 -0.93 15.20
N TYR A 381 1.67 -1.43 14.06
CA TYR A 381 0.25 -1.33 13.71
C TYR A 381 -0.64 -1.94 14.81
N ARG A 382 -0.33 -3.16 15.27
CA ARG A 382 -1.03 -3.80 16.38
C ARG A 382 -0.23 -4.98 16.93
N SER A 383 -0.60 -5.45 18.12
CA SER A 383 -0.24 -6.80 18.59
C SER A 383 -1.22 -7.84 18.07
N TYR A 384 -0.90 -9.12 18.31
CA TYR A 384 -1.74 -10.27 18.03
C TYR A 384 -1.70 -11.22 19.23
N LEU A 385 -2.20 -10.75 20.38
CA LEU A 385 -1.95 -11.41 21.67
C LEU A 385 -2.27 -12.92 21.64
N PRO A 386 -1.38 -13.77 22.19
CA PRO A 386 -0.22 -13.42 23.02
C PRO A 386 1.04 -12.94 22.25
N ASP A 387 1.06 -13.03 20.92
CA ASP A 387 2.18 -12.58 20.11
C ASP A 387 2.24 -11.04 20.07
N GLY A 388 3.44 -10.45 20.18
CA GLY A 388 3.62 -9.00 20.21
C GLY A 388 3.26 -8.34 21.54
N ARG A 389 3.03 -9.12 22.63
CA ARG A 389 2.77 -8.58 23.98
C ARG A 389 3.89 -7.65 24.46
N GLU A 390 5.11 -7.93 24.04
CA GLU A 390 6.29 -7.11 24.32
C GLU A 390 6.17 -5.67 23.81
N TYR A 391 5.41 -5.41 22.75
CA TYR A 391 5.13 -4.05 22.27
C TYR A 391 4.28 -3.30 23.29
N LEU A 392 3.20 -3.91 23.79
CA LEU A 392 2.37 -3.32 24.84
C LEU A 392 3.16 -3.08 26.13
N ASP A 393 3.95 -4.05 26.57
CA ASP A 393 4.78 -3.92 27.78
C ASP A 393 5.77 -2.73 27.67
N ARG A 394 6.43 -2.61 26.51
CA ARG A 394 7.37 -1.50 26.23
C ARG A 394 6.64 -0.16 26.16
N THR A 395 5.48 -0.10 25.49
CA THR A 395 4.69 1.13 25.38
C THR A 395 4.20 1.59 26.75
N VAL A 396 3.69 0.69 27.60
CA VAL A 396 3.28 1.03 28.98
C VAL A 396 4.46 1.58 29.77
N ALA A 397 5.65 0.98 29.66
CA ALA A 397 6.84 1.48 30.34
C ALA A 397 7.27 2.87 29.85
N ALA A 398 7.30 3.08 28.52
CA ALA A 398 7.68 4.36 27.91
C ALA A 398 6.69 5.49 28.25
N VAL A 399 5.38 5.21 28.20
CA VAL A 399 4.34 6.18 28.57
C VAL A 399 4.43 6.51 30.06
N ARG A 400 4.67 5.52 30.93
CA ARG A 400 4.85 5.77 32.37
C ARG A 400 6.02 6.70 32.68
N GLU A 401 7.10 6.59 31.92
CA GLU A 401 8.27 7.46 32.07
C GLU A 401 7.97 8.90 31.64
N ARG A 402 7.32 9.11 30.48
CA ARG A 402 6.94 10.45 30.00
C ARG A 402 5.78 11.08 30.79
N ARG A 403 4.82 10.28 31.24
CA ARG A 403 3.54 10.69 31.84
C ARG A 403 3.32 10.02 33.20
N PRO A 404 4.14 10.38 34.23
CA PRO A 404 4.00 9.79 35.57
C PRO A 404 2.64 10.11 36.21
N ASP A 405 1.94 11.15 35.76
CA ASP A 405 0.56 11.48 36.12
C ASP A 405 -0.45 10.38 35.74
N LEU A 406 -0.16 9.58 34.71
CA LEU A 406 -1.02 8.49 34.23
C LEU A 406 -0.69 7.12 34.85
N THR A 407 0.31 7.02 35.73
CA THR A 407 0.80 5.76 36.30
C THR A 407 -0.32 4.86 36.85
N ALA A 408 -1.26 5.43 37.61
CA ALA A 408 -2.37 4.66 38.20
C ALA A 408 -3.31 4.08 37.12
N ALA A 409 -3.59 4.86 36.06
CA ALA A 409 -4.39 4.41 34.92
C ALA A 409 -3.66 3.31 34.15
N LEU A 410 -2.36 3.47 33.90
CA LEU A 410 -1.54 2.46 33.22
C LEU A 410 -1.46 1.14 34.01
N ASP A 411 -1.31 1.21 35.34
CA ASP A 411 -1.31 0.03 36.22
C ASP A 411 -2.65 -0.74 36.17
N ALA A 412 -3.76 -0.02 36.03
CA ALA A 412 -5.09 -0.62 35.92
C ALA A 412 -5.37 -1.16 34.50
N LEU A 413 -4.94 -0.45 33.45
CA LEU A 413 -5.17 -0.82 32.05
C LEU A 413 -4.30 -1.98 31.59
N HIS A 414 -3.03 -2.02 31.99
CA HIS A 414 -2.06 -2.97 31.45
C HIS A 414 -2.47 -4.45 31.60
N PRO A 415 -2.98 -4.91 32.77
CA PRO A 415 -3.48 -6.29 32.90
C PRO A 415 -4.70 -6.59 32.03
N VAL A 416 -5.59 -5.61 31.85
CA VAL A 416 -6.80 -5.75 31.02
C VAL A 416 -6.42 -5.87 29.55
N LEU A 417 -5.58 -4.97 29.05
CA LEU A 417 -5.13 -4.95 27.66
C LEU A 417 -4.18 -6.12 27.34
N SER A 418 -3.49 -6.69 28.32
CA SER A 418 -2.60 -7.85 28.14
C SER A 418 -3.35 -9.19 28.02
N GLN A 419 -4.66 -9.23 28.24
CA GLN A 419 -5.41 -10.48 28.31
C GLN A 419 -5.96 -10.86 26.93
N ALA A 420 -5.22 -11.74 26.24
CA ALA A 420 -5.59 -12.29 24.94
C ALA A 420 -7.04 -12.80 24.89
N GLY A 421 -7.75 -12.50 23.80
CA GLY A 421 -9.13 -12.95 23.56
C GLY A 421 -10.21 -12.23 24.36
N THR A 422 -9.87 -11.19 25.13
CA THR A 422 -10.88 -10.30 25.74
C THR A 422 -11.32 -9.22 24.75
N GLU A 423 -12.57 -8.75 24.87
CA GLU A 423 -13.06 -7.69 24.00
C GLU A 423 -12.19 -6.42 24.13
N ALA A 424 -11.77 -6.04 25.33
CA ALA A 424 -10.92 -4.87 25.54
C ALA A 424 -9.59 -4.96 24.77
N ALA A 425 -8.89 -6.11 24.85
CA ALA A 425 -7.65 -6.32 24.12
C ALA A 425 -7.87 -6.32 22.59
N THR A 426 -8.86 -7.09 22.11
CA THR A 426 -9.19 -7.15 20.69
C THR A 426 -9.53 -5.79 20.10
N ARG A 427 -10.32 -4.97 20.81
CA ARG A 427 -10.68 -3.62 20.36
C ARG A 427 -9.50 -2.68 20.34
N PHE A 428 -8.60 -2.79 21.32
CA PHE A 428 -7.39 -1.97 21.35
C PHE A 428 -6.53 -2.28 20.11
N GLU A 429 -6.34 -3.56 19.81
CA GLU A 429 -5.60 -4.01 18.62
C GLU A 429 -6.29 -3.61 17.30
N GLN A 430 -7.63 -3.63 17.23
CA GLN A 430 -8.38 -3.14 16.07
C GLN A 430 -8.35 -1.61 15.91
N THR A 431 -7.94 -0.87 16.95
CA THR A 431 -7.88 0.61 16.96
C THR A 431 -6.47 1.13 16.72
N SER A 432 -5.44 0.44 17.22
CA SER A 432 -4.05 0.88 17.08
C SER A 432 -3.59 0.96 15.63
N GLY A 433 -4.05 0.05 14.76
CA GLY A 433 -3.72 0.03 13.33
C GLY A 433 -4.24 1.27 12.60
N PRO A 434 -5.55 1.57 12.69
CA PRO A 434 -6.11 2.83 12.20
C PRO A 434 -5.41 4.10 12.72
N VAL A 435 -5.05 4.13 14.01
CA VAL A 435 -4.29 5.25 14.59
C VAL A 435 -2.91 5.38 13.94
N MET A 436 -2.23 4.26 13.67
CA MET A 436 -0.96 4.24 12.93
C MET A 436 -1.12 4.76 11.50
N ALA A 437 -2.03 4.18 10.71
CA ALA A 437 -2.22 4.57 9.31
C ALA A 437 -2.59 6.05 9.17
N LYS A 438 -3.59 6.53 9.92
CA LYS A 438 -4.05 7.92 9.83
C LYS A 438 -3.07 8.92 10.46
N GLY A 439 -2.33 8.52 11.50
CA GLY A 439 -1.36 9.38 12.17
C GLY A 439 -0.03 9.46 11.43
N VAL A 440 0.39 8.41 10.74
CA VAL A 440 1.71 8.33 10.09
C VAL A 440 1.60 8.50 8.58
N GLU A 441 0.95 7.55 7.90
CA GLU A 441 0.94 7.51 6.44
C GLU A 441 0.15 8.66 5.82
N ASP A 442 -0.94 9.06 6.47
CA ASP A 442 -1.85 10.11 6.00
C ASP A 442 -1.69 11.43 6.78
N SER A 443 -0.61 11.59 7.57
CA SER A 443 -0.32 12.85 8.26
C SER A 443 1.18 13.10 8.39
N ALA A 444 1.90 12.34 9.23
CA ALA A 444 3.33 12.58 9.46
C ALA A 444 4.19 12.56 8.17
N TYR A 445 3.87 11.66 7.22
CA TYR A 445 4.50 11.61 5.89
C TYR A 445 4.30 12.88 5.05
N TYR A 446 3.23 13.63 5.28
CA TYR A 446 2.97 14.89 4.59
C TYR A 446 3.52 16.10 5.35
N ARG A 447 3.88 15.93 6.63
CA ARG A 447 4.46 16.99 7.49
C ARG A 447 5.98 16.98 7.52
N TRP A 448 6.63 15.83 7.26
CA TRP A 448 8.09 15.74 7.23
C TRP A 448 8.63 15.62 5.80
N ALA A 449 8.92 16.76 5.19
CA ALA A 449 9.35 16.87 3.80
C ALA A 449 10.86 16.63 3.58
N ARG A 450 11.60 16.13 4.58
CA ARG A 450 13.06 15.90 4.52
C ARG A 450 13.49 15.25 3.22
N PHE A 451 12.87 14.12 2.90
CA PHE A 451 13.08 13.46 1.63
C PHE A 451 11.90 12.55 1.29
N VAL A 452 11.03 13.00 0.39
CA VAL A 452 9.73 12.33 0.15
C VAL A 452 9.85 11.00 -0.57
N ALA A 453 11.04 10.60 -1.05
CA ALA A 453 11.22 9.24 -1.57
C ALA A 453 11.01 8.17 -0.50
N LEU A 454 11.26 8.51 0.78
CA LEU A 454 11.13 7.61 1.93
C LEU A 454 9.74 7.61 2.57
N ASN A 455 8.90 8.59 2.22
CA ASN A 455 7.56 8.76 2.80
C ASN A 455 6.57 7.88 2.03
N GLU A 456 6.76 6.56 2.11
CA GLU A 456 6.03 5.55 1.37
C GLU A 456 5.41 4.51 2.32
N VAL A 457 4.30 3.90 1.92
CA VAL A 457 3.59 2.88 2.71
C VAL A 457 4.56 1.76 3.11
N GLY A 458 4.70 1.52 4.41
CA GLY A 458 5.65 0.56 4.99
C GLY A 458 7.11 1.00 5.04
N GLY A 459 7.42 2.24 4.70
CA GLY A 459 8.75 2.83 4.91
C GLY A 459 8.90 3.50 6.28
N ASP A 460 10.12 3.56 6.80
CA ASP A 460 10.47 4.43 7.93
C ASP A 460 11.31 5.60 7.41
N PRO A 461 10.76 6.83 7.33
CA PRO A 461 11.49 7.99 6.84
C PRO A 461 12.74 8.35 7.65
N THR A 462 12.95 7.77 8.84
CA THR A 462 14.17 7.95 9.63
C THR A 462 15.34 7.15 9.07
N GLU A 463 15.08 5.99 8.45
CA GLU A 463 16.07 5.17 7.76
C GLU A 463 16.34 5.75 6.36
N PHE A 464 17.39 6.56 6.23
CA PHE A 464 17.58 7.40 5.04
C PHE A 464 17.97 6.64 3.77
N GLY A 465 18.65 5.50 3.92
CA GLY A 465 19.19 4.69 2.83
C GLY A 465 20.12 3.64 3.39
N SER A 466 20.45 2.62 2.61
CA SER A 466 21.17 1.45 3.10
C SER A 466 22.45 1.14 2.31
N THR A 467 23.15 0.09 2.74
CA THR A 467 24.36 -0.41 2.07
C THR A 467 24.04 -1.67 1.27
N VAL A 468 24.90 -2.00 0.30
CA VAL A 468 24.79 -3.26 -0.47
C VAL A 468 24.78 -4.48 0.46
N ALA A 469 25.58 -4.46 1.53
CA ALA A 469 25.61 -5.53 2.53
C ALA A 469 24.28 -5.66 3.28
N ALA A 470 23.69 -4.54 3.72
CA ALA A 470 22.39 -4.54 4.41
C ALA A 470 21.27 -5.09 3.52
N PHE A 471 21.26 -4.72 2.23
CA PHE A 471 20.33 -5.29 1.25
C PHE A 471 20.47 -6.83 1.16
N HIS A 472 21.70 -7.33 1.05
CA HIS A 472 21.95 -8.78 1.00
C HIS A 472 21.53 -9.51 2.28
N ASP A 473 21.69 -8.89 3.45
CA ASP A 473 21.22 -9.44 4.73
C ASP A 473 19.69 -9.53 4.76
N ALA A 474 18.99 -8.50 4.31
CA ALA A 474 17.54 -8.49 4.19
C ALA A 474 17.03 -9.59 3.25
N GLN A 475 17.68 -9.76 2.08
CA GLN A 475 17.28 -10.78 1.11
C GLN A 475 17.54 -12.22 1.60
N ARG A 476 18.62 -12.45 2.36
CA ARG A 476 18.85 -13.75 3.03
C ARG A 476 17.76 -14.04 4.06
N ARG A 477 17.41 -13.07 4.88
CA ARG A 477 16.32 -13.20 5.85
C ARG A 477 14.98 -13.49 5.16
N ARG A 478 14.69 -12.82 4.04
CA ARG A 478 13.48 -13.07 3.22
C ARG A 478 13.43 -14.51 2.71
N LEU A 479 14.53 -15.02 2.16
CA LEU A 479 14.63 -16.42 1.70
C LEU A 479 14.41 -17.42 2.84
N GLU A 480 14.95 -17.15 4.02
CA GLU A 480 14.84 -18.02 5.20
C GLU A 480 13.43 -18.02 5.82
N ARG A 481 12.80 -16.84 5.93
CA ARG A 481 11.57 -16.65 6.70
C ARG A 481 10.29 -16.77 5.86
N ARG A 482 10.28 -16.12 4.69
CA ARG A 482 9.08 -15.93 3.85
C ARG A 482 9.44 -15.97 2.35
N PRO A 483 10.01 -17.07 1.83
CA PRO A 483 10.46 -17.18 0.43
C PRO A 483 9.33 -17.09 -0.61
N ARG A 484 8.07 -17.13 -0.16
CA ARG A 484 6.86 -17.11 -0.99
C ARG A 484 6.01 -15.84 -0.79
N SER A 485 6.49 -14.88 0.01
CA SER A 485 5.84 -13.56 0.15
C SER A 485 5.84 -12.84 -1.19
N MET A 486 4.86 -11.95 -1.41
CA MET A 486 4.98 -11.01 -2.52
C MET A 486 6.15 -10.05 -2.28
N THR A 487 6.68 -9.52 -3.38
CA THR A 487 7.54 -8.35 -3.40
C THR A 487 6.92 -7.33 -4.35
N THR A 488 6.89 -6.05 -4.00
CA THR A 488 6.29 -5.01 -4.86
C THR A 488 7.14 -3.75 -4.91
N LEU A 489 6.83 -2.86 -5.85
CA LEU A 489 7.44 -1.53 -5.98
C LEU A 489 6.40 -0.42 -6.17
N SER A 490 5.24 -0.75 -6.73
CA SER A 490 4.11 0.18 -6.86
C SER A 490 2.83 -0.58 -6.58
N THR A 491 1.87 0.07 -5.95
CA THR A 491 0.53 -0.48 -5.75
C THR A 491 -0.50 0.61 -6.04
N HIS A 492 -1.77 0.27 -5.87
CA HIS A 492 -2.86 1.24 -5.93
C HIS A 492 -2.91 2.17 -4.70
N ASP A 493 -2.06 1.94 -3.69
CA ASP A 493 -2.02 2.72 -2.44
C ASP A 493 -0.65 3.36 -2.15
N THR A 494 0.41 2.98 -2.88
CA THR A 494 1.71 3.68 -2.76
C THR A 494 1.52 5.18 -3.02
N LYS A 495 2.11 6.01 -2.16
CA LYS A 495 2.05 7.47 -2.22
C LYS A 495 2.69 8.00 -3.50
N ARG A 496 3.71 7.32 -4.02
CA ARG A 496 4.38 7.62 -5.31
C ARG A 496 4.70 6.32 -6.03
N SER A 497 4.53 6.27 -7.35
CA SER A 497 4.97 5.12 -8.15
C SER A 497 6.51 4.99 -8.15
N GLU A 498 6.97 3.78 -8.43
CA GLU A 498 8.37 3.38 -8.37
C GLU A 498 9.34 4.26 -9.17
N ASP A 499 8.97 4.79 -10.35
CA ASP A 499 9.92 5.59 -11.14
C ASP A 499 9.97 7.06 -10.69
N VAL A 500 8.94 7.55 -10.00
CA VAL A 500 9.01 8.81 -9.24
C VAL A 500 10.06 8.66 -8.14
N ARG A 501 9.98 7.58 -7.35
CA ARG A 501 10.92 7.33 -6.24
C ARG A 501 12.34 7.07 -6.73
N ALA A 502 12.52 6.29 -7.79
CA ALA A 502 13.83 6.07 -8.42
C ALA A 502 14.48 7.36 -8.94
N ARG A 503 13.70 8.30 -9.47
CA ARG A 503 14.21 9.61 -9.86
C ARG A 503 14.53 10.47 -8.64
N LEU A 504 13.68 10.47 -7.62
CA LEU A 504 13.92 11.21 -6.38
C LEU A 504 15.19 10.73 -5.67
N ALA A 505 15.51 9.43 -5.71
CA ALA A 505 16.75 8.86 -5.15
C ALA A 505 18.02 9.59 -5.64
N VAL A 506 18.02 10.11 -6.87
CA VAL A 506 19.15 10.89 -7.43
C VAL A 506 19.39 12.20 -6.66
N LEU A 507 18.37 12.77 -6.02
CA LEU A 507 18.53 14.00 -5.22
C LEU A 507 19.44 13.78 -4.00
N ALA A 508 19.50 12.56 -3.47
CA ALA A 508 20.41 12.20 -2.38
C ALA A 508 21.89 12.22 -2.82
N GLU A 509 22.16 12.03 -4.12
CA GLU A 509 23.52 12.15 -4.70
C GLU A 509 23.87 13.60 -5.06
N LEU A 510 22.85 14.44 -5.30
CA LEU A 510 23.00 15.85 -5.70
C LEU A 510 22.37 16.84 -4.70
N PRO A 511 22.53 16.68 -3.37
CA PRO A 511 21.72 17.40 -2.40
C PRO A 511 22.02 18.90 -2.36
N GLY A 512 23.26 19.30 -2.68
CA GLY A 512 23.65 20.71 -2.71
C GLY A 512 23.02 21.48 -3.88
N GLU A 513 22.93 20.87 -5.06
CA GLU A 513 22.28 21.45 -6.24
C GLU A 513 20.78 21.56 -6.03
N TRP A 514 20.17 20.47 -5.53
CA TRP A 514 18.76 20.46 -5.15
C TRP A 514 18.41 21.57 -4.15
N ALA A 515 19.19 21.68 -3.06
CA ALA A 515 18.97 22.73 -2.05
C ALA A 515 19.14 24.14 -2.62
N GLY A 516 20.02 24.33 -3.61
CA GLY A 516 20.16 25.60 -4.32
C GLY A 516 18.90 25.98 -5.09
N LEU A 517 18.33 25.04 -5.85
CA LEU A 517 17.10 25.24 -6.62
C LEU A 517 15.91 25.57 -5.70
N VAL A 518 15.68 24.77 -4.66
CA VAL A 518 14.58 24.99 -3.72
C VAL A 518 14.66 26.36 -3.07
N ARG A 519 15.84 26.80 -2.61
CA ARG A 519 16.01 28.15 -2.05
C ARG A 519 15.71 29.24 -3.08
N GLY A 520 16.13 29.05 -4.33
CA GLY A 520 15.83 29.95 -5.44
C GLY A 520 14.33 30.07 -5.69
N TRP A 521 13.64 28.94 -5.80
CA TRP A 521 12.19 28.88 -6.01
C TRP A 521 11.42 29.50 -4.85
N LEU A 522 11.74 29.16 -3.60
CA LEU A 522 11.07 29.73 -2.42
C LEU A 522 11.34 31.24 -2.25
N THR A 523 12.47 31.75 -2.74
CA THR A 523 12.73 33.20 -2.75
C THR A 523 11.88 33.91 -3.81
N ARG A 524 11.69 33.28 -4.97
CA ARG A 524 10.92 33.83 -6.11
C ARG A 524 9.41 33.71 -5.90
N HIS A 525 8.98 32.57 -5.35
CA HIS A 525 7.60 32.12 -5.19
C HIS A 525 7.39 31.64 -3.75
N PRO A 526 7.28 32.57 -2.78
CA PRO A 526 7.17 32.22 -1.37
C PRO A 526 5.81 31.61 -1.03
N LEU A 527 5.83 30.58 -0.19
CA LEU A 527 4.66 30.04 0.52
C LEU A 527 4.96 30.08 2.01
N ALA A 528 3.96 30.41 2.84
CA ALA A 528 4.12 30.49 4.29
C ALA A 528 4.57 29.14 4.88
N ASP A 529 3.94 28.04 4.43
CA ASP A 529 4.35 26.67 4.77
C ASP A 529 5.49 26.22 3.84
N ARG A 530 6.73 26.51 4.24
CA ARG A 530 7.94 26.22 3.45
C ARG A 530 8.21 24.72 3.34
N SER A 531 7.84 23.93 4.35
CA SER A 531 7.97 22.47 4.33
C SER A 531 7.01 21.85 3.32
N LEU A 532 5.75 22.29 3.30
CA LEU A 532 4.80 21.85 2.27
C LEU A 532 5.26 22.26 0.87
N ALA A 533 5.75 23.49 0.69
CA ALA A 533 6.28 23.91 -0.61
C ALA A 533 7.46 23.02 -1.09
N HIS A 534 8.34 22.58 -0.18
CA HIS A 534 9.40 21.65 -0.51
C HIS A 534 8.88 20.24 -0.86
N LEU A 535 7.85 19.76 -0.17
CA LEU A 535 7.13 18.53 -0.55
C LEU A 535 6.57 18.64 -1.97
N VAL A 536 5.93 19.77 -2.31
CA VAL A 536 5.41 20.03 -3.66
C VAL A 536 6.53 19.99 -4.69
N TRP A 537 7.61 20.74 -4.50
CA TRP A 537 8.71 20.79 -5.47
C TRP A 537 9.36 19.44 -5.72
N GLN A 538 9.56 18.61 -4.69
CA GLN A 538 10.06 17.25 -4.87
C GLN A 538 9.14 16.43 -5.78
N ASN A 539 7.83 16.44 -5.52
CA ASN A 539 6.88 15.63 -6.28
C ASN A 539 6.70 16.12 -7.72
N LEU A 540 6.71 17.44 -7.95
CA LEU A 540 6.69 17.99 -9.32
C LEU A 540 7.91 17.51 -10.12
N VAL A 541 9.11 17.59 -9.55
CA VAL A 541 10.35 17.13 -10.21
C VAL A 541 10.38 15.62 -10.39
N GLY A 542 9.95 14.87 -9.37
CA GLY A 542 9.86 13.41 -9.40
C GLY A 542 8.96 12.90 -10.52
N ALA A 543 7.80 13.54 -10.73
CA ALA A 543 6.80 13.12 -11.70
C ALA A 543 6.88 13.84 -13.06
N TRP A 544 7.84 14.74 -13.28
CA TRP A 544 7.93 15.55 -14.51
C TRP A 544 8.22 14.69 -15.78
N PRO A 545 7.62 14.96 -16.95
CA PRO A 545 6.55 15.91 -17.20
C PRO A 545 5.23 15.48 -16.52
N LEU A 546 4.67 16.40 -15.74
CA LEU A 546 3.40 16.27 -15.06
C LEU A 546 2.42 17.26 -15.69
N SER A 547 1.17 16.86 -15.93
CA SER A 547 0.17 17.81 -16.39
C SER A 547 -0.25 18.73 -15.24
N ARG A 548 -0.59 19.97 -15.55
CA ARG A 548 -1.05 20.95 -14.55
C ARG A 548 -2.23 20.45 -13.71
N GLU A 549 -3.19 19.76 -14.34
CA GLU A 549 -4.38 19.24 -13.68
C GLU A 549 -4.03 18.20 -12.61
N ARG A 550 -3.16 17.24 -12.95
CA ARG A 550 -2.61 16.24 -12.02
C ARG A 550 -1.82 16.89 -10.88
N ALA A 551 -1.03 17.91 -11.18
CA ALA A 551 -0.27 18.65 -10.17
C ALA A 551 -1.19 19.35 -9.16
N HIS A 552 -2.22 20.05 -9.63
CA HIS A 552 -3.22 20.70 -8.78
C HIS A 552 -3.97 19.71 -7.89
N ALA A 553 -4.47 18.61 -8.47
CA ALA A 553 -5.16 17.58 -7.70
C ALA A 553 -4.26 16.96 -6.61
N TYR A 554 -2.98 16.74 -6.91
CA TYR A 554 -2.01 16.22 -5.94
C TYR A 554 -1.79 17.19 -4.78
N VAL A 555 -1.54 18.48 -5.05
CA VAL A 555 -1.17 19.42 -3.98
C VAL A 555 -2.33 19.71 -3.03
N GLU A 556 -3.57 19.76 -3.52
CA GLU A 556 -4.76 19.87 -2.67
C GLU A 556 -4.84 18.70 -1.69
N LYS A 557 -4.72 17.46 -2.20
CA LYS A 557 -4.72 16.25 -1.36
C LYS A 557 -3.58 16.30 -0.35
N ALA A 558 -2.35 16.51 -0.81
CA ALA A 558 -1.18 16.54 0.06
C ALA A 558 -1.28 17.59 1.18
N ALA A 559 -1.82 18.78 0.89
CA ALA A 559 -2.01 19.84 1.88
C ALA A 559 -3.09 19.49 2.92
N ARG A 560 -4.20 18.86 2.49
CA ARG A 560 -5.29 18.45 3.37
C ARG A 560 -4.93 17.24 4.23
N GLU A 561 -4.12 16.30 3.73
CA GLU A 561 -3.52 15.22 4.54
C GLU A 561 -2.51 15.77 5.53
N ALA A 562 -1.65 16.73 5.12
CA ALA A 562 -0.75 17.40 6.05
C ALA A 562 -1.52 18.08 7.19
N GLY A 563 -2.65 18.73 6.92
CA GLY A 563 -3.50 19.30 7.97
C GLY A 563 -2.89 20.51 8.69
N THR A 564 -1.73 21.02 8.26
CA THR A 564 -1.02 22.15 8.90
C THR A 564 -1.59 23.51 8.53
N SER A 565 -2.00 23.66 7.27
CA SER A 565 -2.43 24.94 6.68
C SER A 565 -3.86 24.91 6.12
N THR A 566 -4.38 23.72 5.82
CA THR A 566 -5.76 23.45 5.39
C THR A 566 -6.12 22.01 5.79
N THR A 567 -7.39 21.67 5.94
CA THR A 567 -7.83 20.31 6.29
C THR A 567 -8.99 19.87 5.40
N TRP A 568 -9.25 18.57 5.34
CA TRP A 568 -10.44 18.02 4.66
C TRP A 568 -11.77 18.58 5.20
N THR A 569 -11.82 18.86 6.50
CA THR A 569 -13.06 19.23 7.22
C THR A 569 -13.29 20.74 7.31
N ASN A 570 -12.23 21.54 7.20
CA ASN A 570 -12.28 22.99 7.22
C ASN A 570 -11.26 23.59 6.24
N PRO A 571 -11.53 23.54 4.92
CA PRO A 571 -10.62 24.04 3.91
C PRO A 571 -10.34 25.54 4.06
N VAL A 572 -9.07 25.94 3.95
CA VAL A 572 -8.64 27.34 3.97
C VAL A 572 -8.44 27.83 2.53
N GLN A 573 -9.51 28.33 1.92
CA GLN A 573 -9.54 28.70 0.50
C GLN A 573 -8.39 29.63 0.07
N GLU A 574 -8.07 30.66 0.87
CA GLU A 574 -6.97 31.59 0.55
C GLU A 574 -5.61 30.89 0.48
N PHE A 575 -5.37 29.90 1.35
CA PHE A 575 -4.13 29.13 1.33
C PHE A 575 -4.09 28.17 0.13
N GLU A 576 -5.20 27.48 -0.15
CA GLU A 576 -5.29 26.59 -1.30
C GLU A 576 -5.07 27.37 -2.61
N GLU A 577 -5.61 28.58 -2.74
CA GLU A 577 -5.33 29.47 -3.88
C GLU A 577 -3.84 29.85 -4.01
N GLN A 578 -3.15 30.12 -2.90
CA GLN A 578 -1.69 30.36 -2.91
C GLN A 578 -0.90 29.12 -3.32
N LEU A 579 -1.34 27.94 -2.89
CA LEU A 579 -0.74 26.66 -3.24
C LEU A 579 -0.93 26.34 -4.73
N HIS A 580 -2.12 26.61 -5.28
CA HIS A 580 -2.36 26.52 -6.72
C HIS A 580 -1.49 27.50 -7.49
N ALA A 581 -1.36 28.76 -7.04
CA ALA A 581 -0.47 29.72 -7.68
C ALA A 581 1.01 29.23 -7.68
N LEU A 582 1.46 28.54 -6.63
CA LEU A 582 2.79 27.92 -6.58
C LEU A 582 2.95 26.80 -7.62
N VAL A 583 1.91 26.02 -7.89
CA VAL A 583 1.92 25.03 -8.97
C VAL A 583 1.92 25.72 -10.34
N ASP A 584 1.10 26.75 -10.53
CA ASP A 584 0.98 27.44 -11.81
C ASP A 584 2.30 28.06 -12.26
N VAL A 585 3.10 28.62 -11.34
CA VAL A 585 4.43 29.16 -11.68
C VAL A 585 5.42 28.11 -12.18
N ALA A 586 5.22 26.82 -11.89
CA ALA A 586 6.04 25.76 -12.47
C ALA A 586 5.86 25.66 -14.01
N TYR A 587 4.72 26.12 -14.53
CA TYR A 587 4.36 26.08 -15.94
C TYR A 587 4.36 27.46 -16.61
N ASP A 588 4.05 28.53 -15.85
CA ASP A 588 3.83 29.86 -16.39
C ASP A 588 5.02 30.82 -16.25
N ASP A 589 5.90 30.61 -15.26
CA ASP A 589 7.11 31.42 -15.10
C ASP A 589 8.27 30.80 -15.91
N PRO A 590 8.71 31.42 -17.02
CA PRO A 590 9.68 30.79 -17.92
C PRO A 590 11.02 30.48 -17.26
N ALA A 591 11.41 31.23 -16.22
CA ALA A 591 12.63 30.96 -15.48
C ALA A 591 12.49 29.70 -14.62
N THR A 592 11.43 29.59 -13.81
CA THR A 592 11.14 28.39 -13.03
C THR A 592 10.96 27.15 -13.93
N THR A 593 10.18 27.25 -15.01
CA THR A 593 9.99 26.12 -15.93
C THR A 593 11.31 25.65 -16.52
N ALA A 594 12.15 26.58 -17.01
CA ALA A 594 13.46 26.23 -17.57
C ALA A 594 14.41 25.60 -16.52
N GLU A 595 14.37 26.05 -15.27
CA GLU A 595 15.14 25.46 -14.17
C GLU A 595 14.68 24.02 -13.87
N ILE A 596 13.36 23.77 -13.80
CA ILE A 596 12.78 22.43 -13.61
C ILE A 596 13.16 21.53 -14.78
N GLU A 597 12.93 21.96 -16.02
CA GLU A 597 13.21 21.16 -17.21
C GLU A 597 14.70 20.83 -17.34
N ALA A 598 15.59 21.80 -17.08
CA ALA A 598 17.03 21.56 -17.12
C ALA A 598 17.49 20.57 -16.05
N PHE A 599 16.95 20.70 -14.83
CA PHE A 599 17.28 19.78 -13.74
C PHE A 599 16.72 18.38 -13.98
N VAL A 600 15.47 18.26 -14.43
CA VAL A 600 14.84 16.99 -14.82
C VAL A 600 15.61 16.33 -15.96
N ALA A 601 16.01 17.08 -16.99
CA ALA A 601 16.81 16.54 -18.10
C ALA A 601 18.14 15.96 -17.63
N ARG A 602 18.74 16.53 -16.57
CA ARG A 602 19.95 15.99 -15.94
C ARG A 602 19.70 14.71 -15.16
N ILE A 603 18.66 14.66 -14.33
CA ILE A 603 18.42 13.54 -13.42
C ILE A 603 17.60 12.41 -14.04
N ALA A 604 16.83 12.64 -15.11
CA ALA A 604 15.96 11.62 -15.71
C ALA A 604 16.73 10.39 -16.25
N PRO A 605 17.88 10.53 -16.94
CA PRO A 605 18.70 9.36 -17.31
C PRO A 605 19.18 8.56 -16.10
N LEU A 606 19.56 9.24 -15.02
CA LEU A 606 20.02 8.64 -13.77
C LEU A 606 18.86 7.93 -13.04
N GLY A 607 17.69 8.56 -12.99
CA GLY A 607 16.47 7.97 -12.46
C GLY A 607 16.01 6.75 -13.24
N ARG A 608 16.16 6.73 -14.57
CA ARG A 608 15.90 5.53 -15.39
C ARG A 608 16.89 4.41 -15.09
N SER A 609 18.16 4.71 -14.79
CA SER A 609 19.11 3.71 -14.29
C SER A 609 18.63 3.08 -12.99
N ASN A 610 18.24 3.90 -12.01
CA ASN A 610 17.66 3.42 -10.76
C ASN A 610 16.37 2.62 -10.99
N SER A 611 15.53 3.04 -11.94
CA SER A 611 14.28 2.37 -12.29
C SER A 611 14.49 0.96 -12.85
N LEU A 612 15.52 0.77 -13.70
CA LEU A 612 15.91 -0.55 -14.18
C LEU A 612 16.53 -1.39 -13.06
N ALA A 613 17.35 -0.78 -12.20
CA ALA A 613 17.96 -1.44 -11.06
C ALA A 613 16.91 -1.97 -10.08
N GLN A 614 16.02 -1.13 -9.55
CA GLN A 614 14.97 -1.56 -8.62
C GLN A 614 14.09 -2.65 -9.21
N LYS A 615 13.68 -2.51 -10.48
CA LYS A 615 12.80 -3.49 -11.13
C LYS A 615 13.53 -4.82 -11.30
N LEU A 616 14.78 -4.81 -11.74
CA LEU A 616 15.56 -6.05 -11.84
C LEU A 616 15.74 -6.69 -10.45
N LEU A 617 16.13 -5.92 -9.44
CA LEU A 617 16.32 -6.41 -8.07
C LEU A 617 15.04 -7.05 -7.53
N GLN A 618 13.90 -6.34 -7.61
CA GLN A 618 12.62 -6.86 -7.12
C GLN A 618 12.16 -8.12 -7.87
N LEU A 619 12.28 -8.16 -9.19
CA LEU A 619 11.90 -9.32 -9.98
C LEU A 619 12.77 -10.54 -9.67
N THR A 620 14.03 -10.33 -9.29
CA THR A 620 15.02 -11.41 -9.16
C THR A 620 15.48 -11.69 -7.74
N MET A 621 14.98 -11.00 -6.73
CA MET A 621 15.22 -11.36 -5.32
C MET A 621 14.29 -12.52 -4.87
N PRO A 622 14.48 -13.08 -3.66
CA PRO A 622 13.58 -14.10 -3.10
C PRO A 622 12.16 -13.56 -2.94
N GLY A 623 11.15 -14.41 -3.16
CA GLY A 623 9.73 -14.00 -3.14
C GLY A 623 9.05 -14.10 -4.50
N VAL A 624 7.77 -13.74 -4.53
CA VAL A 624 6.89 -13.69 -5.70
C VAL A 624 6.77 -12.22 -6.16
N PRO A 625 7.38 -11.83 -7.29
CA PRO A 625 7.29 -10.45 -7.74
C PRO A 625 5.89 -10.10 -8.25
N ASP A 626 5.34 -9.01 -7.73
CA ASP A 626 4.16 -8.35 -8.25
C ASP A 626 4.54 -7.22 -9.22
N VAL A 627 3.72 -7.04 -10.25
CA VAL A 627 3.84 -5.98 -11.26
C VAL A 627 2.51 -5.23 -11.29
N TYR A 628 2.52 -3.98 -10.85
CA TYR A 628 1.35 -3.13 -10.95
C TYR A 628 1.11 -2.70 -12.39
N GLN A 629 -0.17 -2.59 -12.78
CA GLN A 629 -0.54 -2.35 -14.17
C GLN A 629 0.20 -1.17 -14.79
N GLY A 630 0.91 -1.42 -15.88
CA GLY A 630 1.62 -0.40 -16.64
C GLY A 630 3.07 -0.17 -16.20
N THR A 631 3.51 -0.68 -15.05
CA THR A 631 4.87 -0.47 -14.51
C THR A 631 5.96 -1.27 -15.21
N GLU A 632 5.61 -2.06 -16.23
CA GLU A 632 6.56 -2.61 -17.19
C GLU A 632 7.16 -1.54 -18.12
N LEU A 633 6.58 -0.33 -18.14
CA LEU A 633 7.16 0.90 -18.67
C LEU A 633 7.40 1.91 -17.53
N TRP A 634 7.85 3.12 -17.88
CA TRP A 634 7.98 4.20 -16.93
C TRP A 634 6.60 4.62 -16.38
N ASP A 635 6.46 4.63 -15.05
CA ASP A 635 5.29 5.11 -14.33
C ASP A 635 5.69 6.29 -13.43
N TYR A 636 5.16 7.47 -13.76
CA TYR A 636 5.34 8.71 -13.02
C TYR A 636 4.02 9.16 -12.37
N SER A 637 3.31 8.21 -11.78
CA SER A 637 2.08 8.46 -11.00
C SER A 637 2.39 8.90 -9.56
N LEU A 638 1.55 9.80 -9.05
CA LEU A 638 1.48 10.19 -7.65
C LEU A 638 0.36 9.40 -6.94
N VAL A 639 0.02 9.78 -5.70
CA VAL A 639 -0.98 9.11 -4.86
C VAL A 639 -2.35 9.02 -5.53
N ASP A 640 -3.14 8.00 -5.15
CA ASP A 640 -4.55 7.81 -5.55
C ASP A 640 -5.32 9.14 -5.59
N PRO A 641 -6.05 9.46 -6.68
CA PRO A 641 -6.36 8.62 -7.84
C PRO A 641 -5.35 8.64 -9.01
N ASP A 642 -4.21 9.32 -8.88
CA ASP A 642 -3.28 9.48 -10.00
C ASP A 642 -2.61 8.16 -10.43
N ASN A 643 -2.39 7.24 -9.48
CA ASN A 643 -1.89 5.87 -9.72
C ASN A 643 -2.96 4.89 -10.25
N ARG A 644 -4.18 5.36 -10.54
CA ARG A 644 -5.27 4.52 -11.10
C ARG A 644 -5.65 4.93 -12.53
N ARG A 645 -4.80 5.72 -13.20
CA ARG A 645 -5.02 6.15 -14.58
C ARG A 645 -5.02 4.96 -15.56
N PRO A 646 -5.72 5.08 -16.71
CA PRO A 646 -5.76 4.04 -17.73
C PRO A 646 -4.37 3.69 -18.29
N VAL A 647 -4.19 2.43 -18.69
CA VAL A 647 -2.94 1.90 -19.23
C VAL A 647 -3.05 1.64 -20.74
N ASP A 648 -2.09 2.15 -21.52
CA ASP A 648 -2.02 1.90 -22.96
C ASP A 648 -1.37 0.54 -23.25
N TYR A 649 -2.20 -0.50 -23.34
CA TYR A 649 -1.77 -1.86 -23.69
C TYR A 649 -1.46 -2.04 -25.18
N ALA A 650 -1.93 -1.15 -26.06
CA ALA A 650 -1.62 -1.24 -27.48
C ALA A 650 -0.14 -0.92 -27.73
N LEU A 651 0.36 0.18 -27.14
CA LEU A 651 1.77 0.54 -27.16
C LEU A 651 2.65 -0.58 -26.58
N ARG A 652 2.24 -1.16 -25.45
CA ARG A 652 2.99 -2.25 -24.78
C ARG A 652 3.12 -3.49 -25.65
N ARG A 653 2.05 -3.90 -26.33
CA ARG A 653 2.09 -5.02 -27.30
C ARG A 653 3.05 -4.72 -28.46
N GLU A 654 3.02 -3.50 -29.00
CA GLU A 654 3.92 -3.08 -30.08
C GLU A 654 5.39 -3.14 -29.64
N LEU A 655 5.72 -2.55 -28.48
CA LEU A 655 7.06 -2.56 -27.93
C LEU A 655 7.52 -3.98 -27.63
N LEU A 656 6.69 -4.81 -26.97
CA LEU A 656 7.04 -6.19 -26.63
C LEU A 656 7.34 -7.02 -27.88
N ALA A 657 6.55 -6.86 -28.95
CA ALA A 657 6.76 -7.56 -30.22
C ALA A 657 8.12 -7.20 -30.87
N ARG A 658 8.53 -5.92 -30.78
CA ARG A 658 9.85 -5.47 -31.26
C ARG A 658 11.00 -6.09 -30.45
N LEU A 659 10.88 -6.12 -29.13
CA LEU A 659 11.86 -6.77 -28.25
C LEU A 659 11.97 -8.27 -28.56
N ASP A 660 10.85 -8.93 -28.81
CA ASP A 660 10.79 -10.36 -29.15
C ASP A 660 11.36 -10.67 -30.54
N ALA A 661 11.38 -9.69 -31.44
CA ALA A 661 12.12 -9.76 -32.70
C ALA A 661 13.64 -9.59 -32.53
N GLY A 662 14.13 -9.39 -31.30
CA GLY A 662 15.56 -9.29 -30.97
C GLY A 662 16.09 -7.87 -30.81
N GLU A 663 15.21 -6.86 -30.71
CA GLU A 663 15.62 -5.50 -30.40
C GLU A 663 16.15 -5.40 -28.96
N VAL A 664 17.33 -4.80 -28.80
CA VAL A 664 17.86 -4.34 -27.51
C VAL A 664 17.80 -2.82 -27.54
N PRO A 665 16.83 -2.21 -26.84
CA PRO A 665 16.59 -0.77 -26.91
C PRO A 665 17.61 0.00 -26.07
N GLU A 666 17.80 1.26 -26.41
CA GLU A 666 18.51 2.22 -25.56
C GLU A 666 17.65 2.58 -24.32
N VAL A 667 18.29 3.13 -23.29
CA VAL A 667 17.58 3.66 -22.10
C VAL A 667 17.04 5.06 -22.39
N ASP A 668 15.87 5.11 -23.01
CA ASP A 668 15.21 6.35 -23.44
C ASP A 668 13.80 6.54 -22.79
N GLU A 669 13.06 7.56 -23.22
CA GLU A 669 11.74 7.91 -22.68
C GLU A 669 10.64 6.92 -23.05
N THR A 670 10.88 6.00 -23.99
CA THR A 670 9.86 5.03 -24.44
C THR A 670 9.53 3.99 -23.38
N GLY A 671 10.47 3.71 -22.47
CA GLY A 671 10.36 2.64 -21.48
C GLY A 671 10.64 1.25 -22.02
N ALA A 672 10.99 1.10 -23.30
CA ALA A 672 11.26 -0.21 -23.91
C ALA A 672 12.37 -0.99 -23.19
N ALA A 673 13.39 -0.31 -22.65
CA ALA A 673 14.44 -0.95 -21.84
C ALA A 673 13.88 -1.58 -20.55
N LYS A 674 12.90 -0.95 -19.91
CA LYS A 674 12.24 -1.51 -18.72
C LYS A 674 11.37 -2.70 -19.10
N LEU A 675 10.63 -2.60 -20.21
CA LEU A 675 9.83 -3.72 -20.73
C LEU A 675 10.70 -4.91 -21.11
N LEU A 676 11.91 -4.69 -21.62
CA LEU A 676 12.89 -5.75 -21.86
C LEU A 676 13.27 -6.44 -20.54
N VAL A 677 13.67 -5.69 -19.51
CA VAL A 677 14.00 -6.25 -18.19
C VAL A 677 12.83 -7.08 -17.65
N VAL A 678 11.63 -6.48 -17.61
CA VAL A 678 10.43 -7.12 -17.06
C VAL A 678 10.11 -8.40 -17.82
N SER A 679 9.95 -8.32 -19.15
CA SER A 679 9.54 -9.49 -19.94
C SER A 679 10.55 -10.64 -19.89
N ARG A 680 11.86 -10.35 -19.99
CA ARG A 680 12.89 -11.39 -20.01
C ARG A 680 13.02 -12.08 -18.66
N VAL A 681 12.97 -11.33 -17.56
CA VAL A 681 13.07 -11.88 -16.22
C VAL A 681 11.81 -12.67 -15.85
N LEU A 682 10.61 -12.14 -16.12
CA LEU A 682 9.36 -12.84 -15.83
C LEU A 682 9.25 -14.17 -16.57
N ARG A 683 9.58 -14.18 -17.87
CA ARG A 683 9.64 -15.41 -18.66
C ARG A 683 10.68 -16.38 -18.10
N ALA A 684 11.88 -15.91 -17.74
CA ALA A 684 12.89 -16.76 -17.13
C ALA A 684 12.39 -17.39 -15.82
N ARG A 685 11.67 -16.64 -14.96
CA ARG A 685 11.10 -17.17 -13.72
C ARG A 685 10.00 -18.20 -13.96
N ARG A 686 9.16 -17.98 -14.96
CA ARG A 686 8.09 -18.90 -15.33
C ARG A 686 8.65 -20.18 -15.96
N ASP A 687 9.60 -20.06 -16.87
CA ASP A 687 10.08 -21.15 -17.71
C ASP A 687 11.25 -21.93 -17.06
N HIS A 688 12.00 -21.27 -16.15
CA HIS A 688 13.14 -21.81 -15.42
C HIS A 688 13.10 -21.45 -13.92
N PRO A 689 12.06 -21.87 -13.18
CA PRO A 689 11.93 -21.56 -11.76
C PRO A 689 13.12 -22.06 -10.92
N GLU A 690 13.82 -23.11 -11.37
CA GLU A 690 15.02 -23.65 -10.74
C GLU A 690 16.20 -22.66 -10.71
N TRP A 691 16.22 -21.67 -11.62
CA TRP A 691 17.27 -20.64 -11.62
C TRP A 691 17.13 -19.62 -10.48
N PHE A 692 15.99 -19.63 -9.78
CA PHE A 692 15.62 -18.66 -8.75
C PHE A 692 15.46 -19.32 -7.37
N ALA A 693 16.24 -20.36 -7.10
CA ALA A 693 16.08 -21.22 -5.91
C ALA A 693 16.91 -20.78 -4.69
N GLY A 694 18.09 -20.20 -4.88
CA GLY A 694 18.98 -19.77 -3.78
C GLY A 694 19.19 -18.26 -3.73
N TYR A 695 20.12 -17.81 -2.90
CA TYR A 695 20.56 -16.42 -2.84
C TYR A 695 21.97 -16.35 -2.24
N SER A 696 22.92 -15.77 -2.97
CA SER A 696 24.28 -15.53 -2.49
C SER A 696 24.84 -14.24 -3.08
N PRO A 697 25.37 -13.31 -2.26
CA PRO A 697 26.02 -12.10 -2.78
C PRO A 697 27.19 -12.46 -3.70
N VAL A 698 27.33 -11.72 -4.80
CA VAL A 698 28.48 -11.82 -5.70
C VAL A 698 29.51 -10.77 -5.28
N GLU A 699 30.76 -11.19 -5.10
CA GLU A 699 31.84 -10.26 -4.77
C GLU A 699 32.13 -9.33 -5.96
N VAL A 700 32.15 -8.02 -5.68
CA VAL A 700 32.53 -6.97 -6.62
C VAL A 700 33.75 -6.27 -6.06
N THR A 701 34.80 -6.13 -6.87
CA THR A 701 36.06 -5.49 -6.50
C THR A 701 36.27 -4.20 -7.29
N GLY A 702 37.25 -3.39 -6.90
CA GLY A 702 37.62 -2.14 -7.58
C GLY A 702 36.93 -0.88 -7.03
N SER A 703 37.24 0.27 -7.64
CA SER A 703 36.86 1.59 -7.13
C SER A 703 35.36 1.89 -7.13
N GLY A 704 34.58 1.18 -7.96
CA GLY A 704 33.14 1.33 -8.14
C GLY A 704 32.32 0.19 -7.53
N ALA A 705 32.89 -0.62 -6.64
CA ALA A 705 32.20 -1.78 -6.07
C ALA A 705 30.91 -1.42 -5.33
N ASP A 706 30.89 -0.28 -4.62
CA ASP A 706 29.71 0.21 -3.90
C ASP A 706 28.59 0.70 -4.84
N GLN A 707 28.85 0.82 -6.14
CA GLN A 707 27.89 1.20 -7.18
C GLN A 707 27.26 -0.02 -7.87
N VAL A 708 27.57 -1.23 -7.41
CA VAL A 708 27.02 -2.47 -7.94
C VAL A 708 26.30 -3.25 -6.84
N VAL A 709 25.06 -3.64 -7.10
CA VAL A 709 24.37 -4.69 -6.36
C VAL A 709 24.42 -5.95 -7.22
N ALA A 710 25.04 -7.01 -6.74
CA ALA A 710 25.15 -8.26 -7.48
C ALA A 710 24.93 -9.49 -6.60
N PHE A 711 24.16 -10.46 -7.10
CA PHE A 711 23.89 -11.71 -6.40
C PHE A 711 23.60 -12.86 -7.36
N ASP A 712 23.85 -14.08 -6.89
CA ASP A 712 23.59 -15.34 -7.55
C ASP A 712 22.32 -15.98 -6.96
N ARG A 713 21.42 -16.43 -7.82
CA ARG A 713 20.16 -17.11 -7.47
C ARG A 713 20.24 -18.64 -7.61
N SER A 714 21.41 -19.20 -7.91
CA SER A 714 21.68 -20.63 -7.97
C SER A 714 21.23 -21.36 -6.70
N GLY A 715 20.57 -22.51 -6.88
CA GLY A 715 20.25 -23.44 -5.79
C GLY A 715 21.43 -24.33 -5.42
N GLU A 716 21.28 -25.20 -4.41
CA GLU A 716 22.36 -26.10 -3.96
C GLU A 716 22.91 -27.01 -5.07
N ASP A 717 22.06 -27.45 -6.00
CA ASP A 717 22.41 -28.43 -7.04
C ASP A 717 22.12 -27.94 -8.49
N THR A 718 21.78 -26.66 -8.67
CA THR A 718 21.33 -26.10 -9.95
C THR A 718 21.97 -24.75 -10.22
N ASP A 719 22.67 -24.63 -11.35
CA ASP A 719 23.10 -23.32 -11.87
C ASP A 719 21.87 -22.43 -12.08
N GLY A 720 21.93 -21.20 -11.59
CA GLY A 720 20.88 -20.21 -11.71
C GLY A 720 21.29 -18.97 -12.48
N VAL A 721 20.74 -17.83 -12.09
CA VAL A 721 21.07 -16.52 -12.68
C VAL A 721 21.94 -15.69 -11.74
N VAL A 722 22.92 -14.99 -12.32
CA VAL A 722 23.63 -13.90 -11.67
C VAL A 722 23.00 -12.58 -12.09
N VAL A 723 22.60 -11.79 -11.10
CA VAL A 723 21.95 -10.50 -11.28
C VAL A 723 22.96 -9.40 -10.99
N VAL A 724 22.95 -8.36 -11.81
CA VAL A 724 23.84 -7.20 -11.66
C VAL A 724 23.03 -5.94 -11.89
N ALA A 725 23.05 -5.01 -10.94
CA ALA A 725 22.37 -3.73 -11.04
C ALA A 725 23.27 -2.58 -10.58
N THR A 726 23.19 -1.46 -11.31
CA THR A 726 23.86 -0.20 -10.91
C THR A 726 23.07 0.49 -9.82
N ARG A 727 23.75 0.99 -8.79
CA ARG A 727 23.23 1.95 -7.81
C ARG A 727 24.10 3.20 -7.78
N LEU A 728 23.53 4.30 -7.31
CA LEU A 728 24.21 5.61 -7.25
C LEU A 728 24.79 6.07 -8.61
N PRO A 729 23.93 6.19 -9.63
CA PRO A 729 24.35 6.50 -11.00
C PRO A 729 24.96 7.89 -11.16
N ALA A 730 24.61 8.89 -10.32
CA ALA A 730 25.23 10.21 -10.41
C ALA A 730 26.69 10.17 -9.98
N ARG A 731 26.98 9.50 -8.86
CA ARG A 731 28.33 9.26 -8.36
C ARG A 731 29.15 8.43 -9.36
N LEU A 732 28.52 7.41 -9.96
CA LEU A 732 29.16 6.62 -11.01
C LEU A 732 29.51 7.46 -12.24
N ALA A 733 28.60 8.36 -12.67
CA ALA A 733 28.86 9.22 -13.82
C ALA A 733 30.08 10.14 -13.62
N ASP A 734 30.33 10.57 -12.38
CA ASP A 734 31.48 11.39 -12.02
C ASP A 734 32.80 10.59 -11.91
N GLN A 735 32.73 9.37 -11.36
CA GLN A 735 33.92 8.57 -11.03
C GLN A 735 34.33 7.60 -12.14
N GLY A 736 33.37 7.15 -12.95
CA GLY A 736 33.52 6.04 -13.89
C GLY A 736 33.68 4.69 -13.19
N TRP A 737 33.58 3.61 -13.97
CA TRP A 737 33.74 2.25 -13.46
C TRP A 737 35.19 1.91 -13.05
N GLY A 738 36.21 2.57 -13.60
CA GLY A 738 37.61 2.33 -13.21
C GLY A 738 38.02 0.86 -13.36
N ASP A 739 38.55 0.28 -12.28
CA ASP A 739 38.97 -1.13 -12.20
C ASP A 739 37.89 -2.07 -11.65
N THR A 740 36.62 -1.66 -11.68
CA THR A 740 35.51 -2.42 -11.10
C THR A 740 35.24 -3.73 -11.84
N ALA A 741 35.22 -4.84 -11.11
CA ALA A 741 35.03 -6.17 -11.69
C ALA A 741 34.19 -7.10 -10.81
N LEU A 742 33.31 -7.88 -11.44
CA LEU A 742 32.51 -8.93 -10.81
C LEU A 742 33.30 -10.24 -10.73
N GLN A 743 33.40 -10.80 -9.54
CA GLN A 743 34.09 -12.07 -9.31
C GLN A 743 33.11 -13.24 -9.52
N LEU A 744 33.12 -13.79 -10.73
CA LEU A 744 32.31 -14.95 -11.10
C LEU A 744 33.19 -16.17 -11.39
N PRO A 745 32.62 -17.39 -11.33
CA PRO A 745 33.31 -18.58 -11.78
C PRO A 745 33.77 -18.45 -13.25
N ASN A 746 35.02 -18.85 -13.50
CA ASN A 746 35.61 -18.85 -14.83
C ASN A 746 34.71 -19.57 -15.84
N GLY A 747 34.46 -18.93 -16.98
CA GLY A 747 33.60 -19.51 -18.01
C GLY A 747 32.95 -18.46 -18.92
N ALA A 748 32.22 -18.96 -19.90
CA ALA A 748 31.37 -18.13 -20.74
C ALA A 748 30.02 -17.90 -20.05
N TRP A 749 29.58 -16.66 -20.07
CA TRP A 749 28.30 -16.22 -19.54
C TRP A 749 27.54 -15.49 -20.65
N ARG A 750 26.22 -15.69 -20.66
CA ARG A 750 25.31 -15.02 -21.59
C ARG A 750 24.38 -14.11 -20.80
N ASP A 751 24.29 -12.86 -21.22
CA ASP A 751 23.31 -11.92 -20.71
C ASP A 751 21.94 -12.17 -21.38
N LEU A 752 20.94 -12.49 -20.57
CA LEU A 752 19.57 -12.74 -21.00
C LEU A 752 18.88 -11.49 -21.54
N LEU A 753 19.33 -10.29 -21.15
CA LEU A 753 18.74 -9.04 -21.61
C LEU A 753 19.22 -8.69 -23.02
N THR A 754 20.54 -8.67 -23.21
CA THR A 754 21.14 -8.21 -24.49
C THR A 754 21.50 -9.33 -25.45
N GLY A 755 21.49 -10.59 -25.01
CA GLY A 755 22.05 -11.73 -25.74
C GLY A 755 23.57 -11.73 -25.85
N GLY A 756 24.24 -10.74 -25.25
CA GLY A 756 25.70 -10.59 -25.26
C GLY A 756 26.38 -11.74 -24.52
N ARG A 757 27.57 -12.11 -24.99
CA ARG A 757 28.44 -13.09 -24.33
C ARG A 757 29.63 -12.38 -23.71
N VAL A 758 29.93 -12.73 -22.47
CA VAL A 758 31.10 -12.25 -21.72
C VAL A 758 31.84 -13.46 -21.15
N VAL A 759 33.14 -13.32 -20.95
CA VAL A 759 33.97 -14.37 -20.37
C VAL A 759 34.46 -13.87 -19.02
N SER A 760 34.20 -14.65 -17.97
CA SER A 760 34.82 -14.45 -16.67
C SER A 760 36.17 -15.18 -16.66
N ASP A 761 37.25 -14.45 -16.38
CA ASP A 761 38.59 -14.99 -16.20
C ASP A 761 39.09 -14.75 -14.77
N VAL A 762 40.40 -14.89 -14.54
CA VAL A 762 41.01 -14.71 -13.20
C VAL A 762 40.80 -13.30 -12.63
N ALA A 763 40.57 -12.28 -13.46
CA ALA A 763 40.27 -10.92 -13.03
C ALA A 763 38.77 -10.67 -12.83
N GLY A 764 37.91 -11.63 -13.20
CA GLY A 764 36.45 -11.48 -13.19
C GLY A 764 35.91 -10.87 -14.49
N ILE A 765 34.74 -10.25 -14.41
CA ILE A 765 34.11 -9.54 -15.54
C ILE A 765 34.14 -8.05 -15.25
N ALA A 766 34.75 -7.26 -16.12
CA ALA A 766 34.78 -5.79 -15.98
C ALA A 766 33.36 -5.20 -16.08
N ALA A 767 33.00 -4.35 -15.12
CA ALA A 767 31.66 -3.78 -15.01
C ALA A 767 31.32 -2.84 -16.17
N ASP A 768 32.31 -2.09 -16.68
CA ASP A 768 32.14 -1.17 -17.82
C ASP A 768 31.77 -1.89 -19.12
N ALA A 769 32.36 -3.06 -19.35
CA ALA A 769 32.06 -3.91 -20.50
C ALA A 769 30.71 -4.60 -20.34
N LEU A 770 30.40 -5.07 -19.13
CA LEU A 770 29.14 -5.76 -18.83
C LEU A 770 27.92 -4.84 -18.95
N LEU A 771 28.03 -3.64 -18.39
CA LEU A 771 26.93 -2.67 -18.25
C LEU A 771 27.01 -1.54 -19.29
N ALA A 772 27.71 -1.78 -20.40
CA ALA A 772 27.91 -0.79 -21.46
C ALA A 772 26.62 -0.37 -22.17
N LYS A 773 25.66 -1.30 -22.29
CA LYS A 773 24.38 -1.07 -23.00
C LYS A 773 23.24 -0.72 -22.07
N LEU A 774 23.13 -1.48 -20.97
CA LEU A 774 22.11 -1.31 -19.95
C LEU A 774 22.83 -1.21 -18.60
N PRO A 775 22.31 -0.40 -17.65
CA PRO A 775 22.86 -0.29 -16.29
C PRO A 775 22.57 -1.53 -15.43
N VAL A 776 22.08 -2.60 -16.04
CA VAL A 776 21.66 -3.86 -15.43
C VAL A 776 21.98 -5.04 -16.35
N ALA A 777 22.21 -6.23 -15.78
CA ALA A 777 22.46 -7.46 -16.52
C ALA A 777 21.91 -8.69 -15.78
N VAL A 778 21.55 -9.75 -16.54
CA VAL A 778 21.14 -11.04 -15.99
C VAL A 778 21.90 -12.16 -16.69
N LEU A 779 22.85 -12.77 -15.99
CA LEU A 779 23.78 -13.72 -16.58
C LEU A 779 23.39 -15.16 -16.27
N VAL A 780 23.41 -16.00 -17.30
CA VAL A 780 23.36 -17.45 -17.20
C VAL A 780 24.66 -18.04 -17.73
N ARG A 781 25.05 -19.20 -17.22
CA ARG A 781 26.14 -19.98 -17.84
C ARG A 781 25.73 -20.42 -19.25
N ASP A 782 26.66 -20.33 -20.20
CA ASP A 782 26.47 -20.71 -21.61
C ASP A 782 27.03 -22.11 -21.94
#